data_AF-A0A371HZ00-F1
#
_entry.id   AF-A0A371HZ00-F1
#
_cell.length_a   1.000
_cell.length_b   1.000
_cell.length_c   1.000
_cell.angle_alpha   90.00
_cell.angle_beta   90.00
_cell.angle_gamma   90.00
#
_symmetry.space_group_name_H-M   'P 1'
#
loop_
_entity.id
_entity.type
_entity.pdbx_description
1 polymer ?
#
loop_
_entity_poly.entity_id
_entity_poly.type
_entity_poly.pdbx_seq_one_letter_code
_entity_poly.pdbx_strand_id
1 'polypeptide(L)'
;MKPDIALKIKEEVEKQWNARFLAVANYPQWVANIVPVPKKDGKVRMCVDYRDLNRANPKDNFPLPHIDILVDNAARHAFFSFMDGFSGYNQILMAEEDREKTTFITFGGTFCYKVIPFGLKNVGATYQRAMMTLFHDMMYKEIEVYVDDIIAKSTSSEQHLKDLRKLFARLRKYQLRLNPTKCTFGVKNGKLLGFVVNERGIEIDPDKVKAIREMPTPKTELEVRGFLGRINFISRFISQLTETCSPIFKLLQKKHKNEWDLECQKAFEKIKQYLENPPILVPAVQGKPLILYLIILDESMGCMLGQQDETGKERVVYYLSKKFTNCEKRYPTLEQTCCALVWATKRLKQYLLSHTTWLVAKIDPIKYILEKPALTRRIARWQMALSEYDIVFVNRSAIKGSALAEHLAYHPLTEPQPLYHEFPNEHITATVEIEPQNENEWTMWFARASNILGNGIGVVLNSPKDQCFPFSAKLGFDCTNNMAEYEACIIGLLMALEHQAKRLKVYGDSALVIYQLRGEWGTRDVKLIPYHDHAKEIMGAFDAISFHHVPREENQMADALATLSATMQVNEGKEITIHVRQQSRMAYCQYLGQDTAETDLEPWYFDIKRYLEKGEYPEGASENNNRTLRRLATGYLLSGTTMYKRNADMTLLRCVDQREAEQIIEEVHEGSFGTHANGHALARKILRAGYYWTKMESDCYQHVQKYIKCQIHADHINVAPSTLHNMTSP
;
A
#
# COMPACT_ATOMS: atom_id res chain seq x y z
N MET A 1 21.54 -43.52 -22.81
CA MET A 1 22.55 -43.08 -21.81
C MET A 1 23.91 -43.62 -22.24
N LYS A 2 25.01 -42.85 -22.13
CA LYS A 2 26.35 -43.33 -22.51
C LYS A 2 26.79 -44.50 -21.61
N PRO A 3 27.58 -45.49 -22.10
CA PRO A 3 27.99 -46.67 -21.33
C PRO A 3 28.67 -46.33 -20.00
N ASP A 4 29.58 -45.35 -20.03
CA ASP A 4 30.33 -44.90 -18.84
C ASP A 4 29.44 -44.32 -17.74
N ILE A 5 28.31 -43.72 -18.13
CA ILE A 5 27.35 -43.14 -17.19
C ILE A 5 26.49 -44.25 -16.57
N ALA A 6 26.15 -45.29 -17.34
CA ALA A 6 25.41 -46.43 -16.84
C ALA A 6 26.20 -47.21 -15.77
N LEU A 7 27.51 -47.36 -15.96
CA LEU A 7 28.40 -48.03 -15.01
C LEU A 7 28.49 -47.24 -13.69
N LYS A 8 28.67 -45.92 -13.77
CA LYS A 8 28.66 -45.03 -12.59
C LYS A 8 27.32 -45.02 -11.84
N ILE A 9 26.20 -45.21 -12.53
CA ILE A 9 24.89 -45.34 -11.89
C ILE A 9 24.78 -46.67 -11.17
N LYS A 10 25.24 -47.77 -11.78
CA LYS A 10 25.24 -49.09 -11.14
C LYS A 10 26.02 -49.05 -9.83
N GLU A 11 27.20 -48.43 -9.82
CA GLU A 11 28.00 -48.23 -8.60
C GLU A 11 27.24 -47.43 -7.51
N GLU A 12 26.53 -46.36 -7.89
CA GLU A 12 25.76 -45.55 -6.94
C GLU A 12 24.53 -46.30 -6.40
N VAL A 13 23.86 -47.12 -7.23
CA VAL A 13 22.76 -47.99 -6.81
C VAL A 13 23.26 -49.07 -5.85
N GLU A 14 24.38 -49.73 -6.16
CA GLU A 14 25.00 -50.73 -5.28
C GLU A 14 25.40 -50.12 -3.93
N LYS A 15 25.95 -48.90 -3.94
CA LYS A 15 26.28 -48.18 -2.72
C LYS A 15 25.04 -47.88 -1.85
N GLN A 16 23.95 -47.42 -2.47
CA GLN A 16 22.70 -47.14 -1.74
C GLN A 16 22.00 -48.42 -1.28
N TRP A 17 22.13 -49.50 -2.04
CA TRP A 17 21.68 -50.85 -1.67
C TRP A 17 22.43 -51.36 -0.43
N ASN A 18 23.77 -51.28 -0.44
CA ASN A 18 24.62 -51.67 0.68
C ASN A 18 24.35 -50.81 1.94
N ALA A 19 23.99 -49.55 1.76
CA ALA A 19 23.54 -48.66 2.83
C ALA A 19 22.10 -48.96 3.33
N ARG A 20 21.41 -49.95 2.74
CA ARG A 20 20.02 -50.34 3.03
C ARG A 20 19.00 -49.23 2.78
N PHE A 21 19.31 -48.26 1.92
CA PHE A 21 18.38 -47.20 1.53
C PHE A 21 17.34 -47.67 0.51
N LEU A 22 17.63 -48.76 -0.20
CA LEU A 22 16.79 -49.28 -1.28
C LEU A 22 16.10 -50.61 -0.91
N ALA A 23 14.99 -50.87 -1.58
CA ALA A 23 14.29 -52.16 -1.66
C ALA A 23 13.99 -52.49 -3.13
N VAL A 24 13.83 -53.77 -3.44
CA VAL A 24 13.29 -54.20 -4.74
C VAL A 24 11.79 -53.92 -4.75
N ALA A 25 11.30 -53.33 -5.84
CA ALA A 25 9.88 -53.11 -6.05
C ALA A 25 9.34 -54.14 -7.05
N ASN A 26 8.32 -54.91 -6.64
CA ASN A 26 7.67 -55.92 -7.46
C ASN A 26 6.31 -55.38 -7.95
N TYR A 27 6.09 -55.37 -9.26
CA TYR A 27 4.86 -54.86 -9.88
C TYR A 27 4.45 -53.43 -9.45
N PRO A 28 5.37 -52.44 -9.52
CA PRO A 28 5.11 -51.10 -9.05
C PRO A 28 4.06 -50.37 -9.91
N GLN A 29 3.13 -49.64 -9.27
CA GLN A 29 2.17 -48.78 -9.95
C GLN A 29 2.79 -47.48 -10.48
N TRP A 30 3.83 -46.99 -9.80
CA TRP A 30 4.56 -45.78 -10.15
C TRP A 30 5.98 -46.15 -10.56
N VAL A 31 6.49 -45.59 -11.65
CA VAL A 31 7.88 -45.76 -12.05
C VAL A 31 8.42 -44.45 -12.57
N ALA A 32 9.53 -43.99 -11.99
CA ALA A 32 10.23 -42.77 -12.40
C ALA A 32 11.56 -43.08 -13.09
N ASN A 33 11.96 -42.20 -14.00
CA ASN A 33 13.24 -42.29 -14.69
C ASN A 33 14.37 -41.66 -13.86
N ILE A 34 15.56 -42.25 -13.98
CA ILE A 34 16.77 -41.66 -13.42
C ILE A 34 17.34 -40.57 -14.34
N VAL A 35 17.83 -39.50 -13.72
CA VAL A 35 18.50 -38.38 -14.37
C VAL A 35 19.91 -38.26 -13.77
N PRO A 36 20.96 -38.69 -14.49
CA PRO A 36 22.33 -38.52 -14.03
C PRO A 36 22.74 -37.05 -14.09
N VAL A 37 23.23 -36.50 -12.99
CA VAL A 37 23.78 -35.14 -12.96
C VAL A 37 25.28 -35.22 -12.64
N PRO A 38 26.17 -34.76 -13.53
CA PRO A 38 27.60 -34.73 -13.24
C PRO A 38 27.88 -33.72 -12.12
N LYS A 39 28.67 -34.13 -11.12
CA LYS A 39 29.22 -33.26 -10.09
C LYS A 39 30.55 -32.65 -10.57
N LYS A 40 30.96 -31.55 -9.91
CA LYS A 40 32.23 -30.87 -10.17
C LYS A 40 33.47 -31.75 -9.91
N ASP A 41 33.33 -32.79 -9.09
CA ASP A 41 34.37 -33.76 -8.74
C ASP A 41 34.46 -34.95 -9.72
N GLY A 42 33.73 -34.92 -10.85
CA GLY A 42 33.71 -35.99 -11.85
C GLY A 42 32.84 -37.21 -11.49
N LYS A 43 32.26 -37.24 -10.28
CA LYS A 43 31.26 -38.24 -9.86
C LYS A 43 29.89 -37.91 -10.44
N VAL A 44 29.01 -38.91 -10.50
CA VAL A 44 27.62 -38.72 -10.95
C VAL A 44 26.71 -38.71 -9.72
N ARG A 45 25.77 -37.76 -9.67
CA ARG A 45 24.65 -37.77 -8.73
C ARG A 45 23.47 -38.42 -9.44
N MET A 46 22.96 -39.51 -8.87
CA MET A 46 21.70 -40.10 -9.32
C MET A 46 20.54 -39.26 -8.79
N CYS A 47 19.83 -38.56 -9.67
CA CYS A 47 18.56 -37.91 -9.37
C CYS A 47 17.43 -38.75 -9.96
N VAL A 48 16.27 -38.78 -9.32
CA VAL A 48 15.07 -39.43 -9.85
C VAL A 48 14.05 -38.36 -10.23
N ASP A 49 13.45 -38.49 -11.40
CA ASP A 49 12.48 -37.54 -11.92
C ASP A 49 11.08 -37.80 -11.37
N TYR A 50 10.80 -37.23 -10.20
CA TYR A 50 9.50 -37.34 -9.54
C TYR A 50 8.48 -36.29 -9.98
N ARG A 51 8.59 -35.68 -11.17
CA ARG A 51 7.65 -34.62 -11.62
C ARG A 51 6.19 -35.05 -11.58
N ASP A 52 5.87 -36.23 -12.10
CA ASP A 52 4.48 -36.74 -12.13
C ASP A 52 3.98 -37.12 -10.74
N LEU A 53 4.82 -37.79 -9.94
CA LEU A 53 4.50 -38.10 -8.54
C LEU A 53 4.27 -36.83 -7.71
N ASN A 54 5.09 -35.79 -7.91
CA ASN A 54 4.95 -34.50 -7.23
C ASN A 54 3.66 -33.77 -7.64
N ARG A 55 3.18 -33.96 -8.87
CA ARG A 55 1.90 -33.42 -9.34
C ARG A 55 0.71 -34.10 -8.66
N ALA A 56 0.76 -35.41 -8.48
CA ALA A 56 -0.29 -36.20 -7.85
C ALA A 56 -0.34 -36.04 -6.31
N ASN A 57 0.81 -35.82 -5.68
CA ASN A 57 0.90 -35.66 -4.23
C ASN A 57 0.20 -34.33 -3.80
N PRO A 58 -0.49 -34.22 -2.65
CA PRO A 58 -0.88 -32.93 -2.08
C PRO A 58 0.35 -32.13 -1.61
N LYS A 59 0.30 -30.78 -1.69
CA LYS A 59 1.39 -29.93 -1.19
C LYS A 59 1.27 -29.78 0.32
N ASP A 60 2.33 -30.13 1.06
CA ASP A 60 2.44 -29.79 2.48
C ASP A 60 2.75 -28.29 2.62
N ASN A 61 1.90 -27.57 3.33
CA ASN A 61 2.05 -26.13 3.58
C ASN A 61 2.76 -25.83 4.91
N PHE A 62 3.49 -26.81 5.48
CA PHE A 62 4.32 -26.57 6.66
C PHE A 62 5.27 -25.39 6.43
N PRO A 63 5.32 -24.42 7.36
CA PRO A 63 6.10 -23.21 7.18
C PRO A 63 7.60 -23.52 7.23
N LEU A 64 8.32 -23.07 6.20
CA LEU A 64 9.78 -22.97 6.26
C LEU A 64 10.17 -21.62 6.85
N PRO A 65 11.21 -21.54 7.71
CA PRO A 65 11.65 -20.28 8.25
C PRO A 65 12.08 -19.33 7.12
N HIS A 66 11.77 -18.05 7.28
CA HIS A 66 12.22 -17.03 6.34
C HIS A 66 13.74 -16.87 6.45
N ILE A 67 14.45 -16.97 5.33
CA ILE A 67 15.93 -16.92 5.30
C ILE A 67 16.45 -15.65 5.97
N ASP A 68 15.86 -14.49 5.67
CA ASP A 68 16.31 -13.24 6.27
C ASP A 68 16.16 -13.23 7.80
N ILE A 69 15.09 -13.83 8.35
CA ILE A 69 14.91 -13.90 9.80
C ILE A 69 15.97 -14.81 10.44
N LEU A 70 16.30 -15.94 9.79
CA LEU A 70 17.35 -16.83 10.26
C LEU A 70 18.72 -16.14 10.29
N VAL A 71 19.04 -15.39 9.23
CA VAL A 71 20.30 -14.65 9.11
C VAL A 71 20.36 -13.53 10.14
N ASP A 72 19.26 -12.79 10.32
CA ASP A 72 19.16 -11.71 11.29
C ASP A 72 19.27 -12.22 12.72
N ASN A 73 18.60 -13.33 13.05
CA ASN A 73 18.70 -13.95 14.37
C ASN A 73 20.12 -14.51 14.63
N ALA A 74 20.84 -14.93 13.60
CA ALA A 74 22.21 -15.42 13.72
C ALA A 74 23.21 -14.28 13.93
N ALA A 75 22.98 -13.10 13.36
CA ALA A 75 23.90 -11.97 13.46
C ALA A 75 24.12 -11.50 14.91
N ARG A 76 25.20 -10.73 15.14
CA ARG A 76 25.60 -10.16 16.45
C ARG A 76 25.99 -11.17 17.54
N HIS A 77 26.30 -12.41 17.16
CA HIS A 77 26.90 -13.39 18.06
C HIS A 77 28.42 -13.46 17.84
N ALA A 78 29.17 -13.80 18.89
CA ALA A 78 30.64 -13.83 18.84
C ALA A 78 31.18 -15.18 18.33
N PHE A 79 30.45 -16.27 18.55
CA PHE A 79 30.86 -17.63 18.19
C PHE A 79 29.76 -18.37 17.44
N PHE A 80 30.17 -19.05 16.37
CA PHE A 80 29.31 -19.83 15.50
C PHE A 80 29.86 -21.23 15.29
N SER A 81 28.94 -22.18 15.17
CA SER A 81 29.25 -23.52 14.65
C SER A 81 28.22 -23.87 13.58
N PHE A 82 28.69 -24.21 12.39
CA PHE A 82 27.87 -24.59 11.26
C PHE A 82 27.96 -26.09 11.05
N MET A 83 26.83 -26.75 10.99
CA MET A 83 26.72 -28.20 10.92
C MET A 83 25.77 -28.59 9.79
N ASP A 84 26.21 -29.51 8.93
CA ASP A 84 25.42 -30.03 7.82
C ASP A 84 25.06 -31.50 8.09
N GLY A 85 23.81 -31.88 7.85
CA GLY A 85 23.33 -33.25 7.93
C GLY A 85 24.04 -34.18 6.93
N PHE A 86 24.53 -35.33 7.40
CA PHE A 86 25.11 -36.33 6.50
C PHE A 86 24.04 -36.97 5.63
N SER A 87 24.12 -36.77 4.31
CA SER A 87 23.10 -37.26 3.37
C SER A 87 21.67 -36.82 3.75
N GLY A 88 21.55 -35.63 4.36
CA GLY A 88 20.31 -34.94 4.80
C GLY A 88 19.05 -35.80 4.80
N TYR A 89 18.30 -35.73 3.70
CA TYR A 89 17.01 -36.38 3.51
C TYR A 89 16.97 -37.89 3.76
N ASN A 90 18.06 -38.61 3.45
CA ASN A 90 18.12 -40.07 3.58
C ASN A 90 18.16 -40.54 5.05
N GLN A 91 18.26 -39.63 6.02
CA GLN A 91 18.21 -39.96 7.44
C GLN A 91 16.78 -40.19 7.96
N ILE A 92 15.76 -39.72 7.22
CA ILE A 92 14.36 -39.92 7.58
C ILE A 92 13.82 -41.13 6.83
N LEU A 93 13.20 -42.05 7.57
CA LEU A 93 12.56 -43.23 7.00
C LEU A 93 11.29 -42.85 6.22
N MET A 94 11.09 -43.53 5.10
CA MET A 94 9.86 -43.43 4.31
C MET A 94 8.79 -44.33 4.96
N ALA A 95 7.56 -43.81 5.05
CA ALA A 95 6.39 -44.59 5.45
C ALA A 95 6.22 -45.80 4.54
N GLU A 96 5.87 -46.96 5.09
CA GLU A 96 5.91 -48.23 4.34
C GLU A 96 4.99 -48.22 3.13
N GLU A 97 3.80 -47.65 3.28
CA GLU A 97 2.79 -47.45 2.24
C GLU A 97 3.20 -46.51 1.10
N ASP A 98 4.20 -45.65 1.34
CA ASP A 98 4.67 -44.68 0.36
C ASP A 98 5.97 -45.11 -0.35
N ARG A 99 6.65 -46.15 0.14
CA ARG A 99 7.93 -46.62 -0.42
C ARG A 99 7.79 -46.95 -1.90
N GLU A 100 6.81 -47.78 -2.27
CA GLU A 100 6.60 -48.22 -3.66
C GLU A 100 6.28 -47.06 -4.62
N LYS A 101 5.73 -45.96 -4.13
CA LYS A 101 5.45 -44.77 -4.97
C LYS A 101 6.74 -44.09 -5.44
N THR A 102 7.85 -44.28 -4.71
CA THR A 102 9.18 -43.73 -5.06
C THR A 102 9.97 -44.58 -6.04
N THR A 103 9.36 -45.62 -6.61
CA THR A 103 10.05 -46.58 -7.47
C THR A 103 10.67 -45.91 -8.70
N PHE A 104 11.88 -46.33 -9.02
CA PHE A 104 12.62 -45.92 -10.20
C PHE A 104 13.20 -47.12 -10.94
N ILE A 105 13.43 -46.95 -12.24
CA ILE A 105 13.95 -48.00 -13.11
C ILE A 105 15.42 -47.76 -13.46
N THR A 106 16.19 -48.84 -13.44
CA THR A 106 17.59 -48.88 -13.88
C THR A 106 17.83 -50.12 -14.75
N PHE A 107 18.99 -50.22 -15.40
CA PHE A 107 19.38 -51.43 -16.13
C PHE A 107 19.49 -52.68 -15.25
N GLY A 108 19.64 -52.52 -13.93
CA GLY A 108 19.72 -53.62 -12.96
C GLY A 108 18.38 -54.02 -12.32
N GLY A 109 17.27 -53.39 -12.73
CA GLY A 109 15.93 -53.66 -12.18
C GLY A 109 15.23 -52.41 -11.62
N THR A 110 14.09 -52.67 -10.97
CA THR A 110 13.22 -51.67 -10.34
C THR A 110 13.43 -51.63 -8.83
N PHE A 111 13.75 -50.44 -8.32
CA PHE A 111 14.04 -50.22 -6.91
C PHE A 111 13.17 -49.10 -6.35
N CYS A 112 12.81 -49.19 -5.08
CA CYS A 112 12.14 -48.14 -4.33
C CYS A 112 12.96 -47.73 -3.09
N TYR A 113 12.72 -46.52 -2.58
CA TYR A 113 13.45 -46.02 -1.42
C TYR A 113 12.75 -46.37 -0.11
N LYS A 114 13.53 -46.83 0.88
CA LYS A 114 13.12 -47.01 2.28
C LYS A 114 13.28 -45.75 3.12
N VAL A 115 14.07 -44.79 2.62
CA VAL A 115 14.34 -43.47 3.21
C VAL A 115 13.80 -42.40 2.28
N ILE A 116 13.65 -41.16 2.74
CA ILE A 116 13.14 -40.10 1.88
C ILE A 116 14.17 -39.73 0.80
N PRO A 117 13.87 -39.92 -0.50
CA PRO A 117 14.80 -39.58 -1.57
C PRO A 117 14.79 -38.09 -1.92
N PHE A 118 15.87 -37.64 -2.55
CA PHE A 118 15.93 -36.32 -3.16
C PHE A 118 14.95 -36.20 -4.35
N GLY A 119 14.32 -35.03 -4.49
CA GLY A 119 13.47 -34.69 -5.64
C GLY A 119 11.96 -34.76 -5.36
N LEU A 120 11.55 -35.30 -4.21
CA LEU A 120 10.15 -35.19 -3.75
C LEU A 120 9.85 -33.77 -3.24
N LYS A 121 8.63 -33.30 -3.48
CA LYS A 121 8.27 -31.89 -3.21
C LYS A 121 8.12 -31.52 -1.73
N ASN A 122 7.70 -32.47 -0.88
CA ASN A 122 7.38 -32.19 0.53
C ASN A 122 8.56 -32.47 1.47
N VAL A 123 9.72 -32.87 0.95
CA VAL A 123 10.88 -33.29 1.77
C VAL A 123 11.36 -32.19 2.70
N GLY A 124 11.47 -30.96 2.19
CA GLY A 124 11.92 -29.82 3.00
C GLY A 124 10.96 -29.55 4.17
N ALA A 125 9.64 -29.66 3.93
CA ALA A 125 8.62 -29.50 4.97
C ALA A 125 8.72 -30.61 6.03
N THR A 126 8.84 -31.87 5.62
CA THR A 126 9.01 -33.01 6.54
C THR A 126 10.28 -32.87 7.38
N TYR A 127 11.39 -32.49 6.75
CA TYR A 127 12.67 -32.35 7.44
C TYR A 127 12.65 -31.18 8.42
N GLN A 128 12.10 -30.02 8.01
CA GLN A 128 11.95 -28.88 8.91
C GLN A 128 11.04 -29.22 10.10
N ARG A 129 9.94 -29.96 9.87
CA ARG A 129 9.04 -30.41 10.93
C ARG A 129 9.74 -31.35 11.91
N ALA A 130 10.55 -32.27 11.41
CA ALA A 130 11.38 -33.13 12.24
C ALA A 130 12.36 -32.29 13.08
N MET A 131 13.11 -31.38 12.46
CA MET A 131 14.06 -30.51 13.17
C MET A 131 13.39 -29.64 14.23
N MET A 132 12.24 -29.04 13.92
CA MET A 132 11.45 -28.29 14.89
C MET A 132 11.02 -29.17 16.05
N THR A 133 10.53 -30.38 15.79
CA THR A 133 10.12 -31.31 16.86
C THR A 133 11.30 -31.69 17.76
N LEU A 134 12.46 -31.97 17.16
CA LEU A 134 13.65 -32.42 17.88
C LEU A 134 14.34 -31.32 18.67
N PHE A 135 14.28 -30.07 18.22
CA PHE A 135 15.03 -28.94 18.79
C PHE A 135 14.17 -27.76 19.25
N HIS A 136 12.84 -27.92 19.37
CA HIS A 136 11.91 -26.83 19.72
C HIS A 136 12.33 -26.00 20.95
N ASP A 137 12.98 -26.62 21.94
CA ASP A 137 13.44 -25.96 23.17
C ASP A 137 14.72 -25.12 22.99
N MET A 138 15.49 -25.39 21.93
CA MET A 138 16.77 -24.76 21.60
C MET A 138 16.68 -23.76 20.44
N MET A 139 15.71 -23.95 19.54
CA MET A 139 15.53 -23.11 18.35
C MET A 139 15.30 -21.64 18.70
N TYR A 140 15.79 -20.75 17.85
CA TYR A 140 15.74 -19.28 17.98
C TYR A 140 16.54 -18.69 19.14
N LYS A 141 16.95 -19.51 20.12
CA LYS A 141 17.77 -19.11 21.27
C LYS A 141 19.24 -19.47 21.04
N GLU A 142 19.52 -20.77 21.06
CA GLU A 142 20.86 -21.35 21.02
C GLU A 142 21.22 -21.78 19.59
N ILE A 143 20.21 -22.25 18.84
CA ILE A 143 20.40 -22.75 17.48
C ILE A 143 19.38 -22.18 16.49
N GLU A 144 19.78 -22.12 15.23
CA GLU A 144 18.94 -21.89 14.07
C GLU A 144 19.00 -23.10 13.16
N VAL A 145 17.87 -23.51 12.59
CA VAL A 145 17.80 -24.67 11.70
C VAL A 145 17.02 -24.35 10.44
N TYR A 146 17.65 -24.59 9.29
CA TYR A 146 17.04 -24.50 7.97
C TYR A 146 17.25 -25.81 7.22
N VAL A 147 16.22 -26.66 7.22
CA VAL A 147 16.30 -28.00 6.65
C VAL A 147 17.55 -28.70 7.21
N ASP A 148 18.53 -29.06 6.36
CA ASP A 148 19.74 -29.81 6.73
C ASP A 148 20.81 -28.96 7.43
N ASP A 149 20.72 -27.63 7.34
CA ASP A 149 21.70 -26.70 7.89
C ASP A 149 21.35 -26.33 9.34
N ILE A 150 22.22 -26.70 10.28
CA ILE A 150 22.10 -26.38 11.72
C ILE A 150 23.20 -25.40 12.10
N ILE A 151 22.82 -24.29 12.73
CA ILE A 151 23.75 -23.28 13.23
C ILE A 151 23.58 -23.16 14.73
N ALA A 152 24.67 -23.35 15.48
CA ALA A 152 24.73 -22.95 16.88
C ALA A 152 25.39 -21.56 16.97
N LYS A 153 24.81 -20.68 17.76
CA LYS A 153 25.25 -19.28 17.92
C LYS A 153 25.28 -18.93 19.40
N SER A 154 26.34 -18.27 19.85
CA SER A 154 26.49 -17.89 21.26
C SER A 154 27.30 -16.61 21.42
N THR A 155 27.06 -15.88 22.51
CA THR A 155 27.75 -14.62 22.82
C THR A 155 29.12 -14.82 23.46
N SER A 156 29.35 -15.97 24.12
CA SER A 156 30.62 -16.31 24.76
C SER A 156 31.08 -17.73 24.43
N SER A 157 32.39 -17.97 24.52
CA SER A 157 32.98 -19.28 24.23
C SER A 157 32.49 -20.36 25.20
N GLU A 158 32.39 -20.04 26.49
CA GLU A 158 31.92 -20.99 27.51
C GLU A 158 30.47 -21.41 27.29
N GLN A 159 29.60 -20.44 26.96
CA GLN A 159 28.21 -20.74 26.63
C GLN A 159 28.13 -21.58 25.36
N HIS A 160 28.95 -21.28 24.36
CA HIS A 160 29.01 -22.04 23.11
C HIS A 160 29.32 -23.53 23.34
N LEU A 161 30.26 -23.84 24.23
CA LEU A 161 30.57 -25.23 24.58
C LEU A 161 29.40 -25.93 25.29
N LYS A 162 28.64 -25.22 26.13
CA LYS A 162 27.43 -25.76 26.79
C LYS A 162 26.34 -26.04 25.75
N ASP A 163 26.09 -25.09 24.85
CA ASP A 163 25.08 -25.20 23.80
C ASP A 163 25.39 -26.37 22.84
N LEU A 164 26.66 -26.50 22.42
CA LEU A 164 27.11 -27.60 21.57
C LEU A 164 26.98 -28.96 22.26
N ARG A 165 27.29 -29.05 23.56
CA ARG A 165 27.10 -30.31 24.32
C ARG A 165 25.64 -30.72 24.34
N LYS A 166 24.72 -29.78 24.59
CA LYS A 166 23.27 -30.00 24.58
C LYS A 166 22.80 -30.44 23.19
N LEU A 167 23.28 -29.76 22.14
CA LEU A 167 22.96 -30.09 20.74
C LEU A 167 23.43 -31.50 20.38
N PHE A 168 24.69 -31.85 20.66
CA PHE A 168 25.21 -33.18 20.36
C PHE A 168 24.55 -34.29 21.18
N ALA A 169 24.14 -34.02 22.42
CA ALA A 169 23.36 -34.98 23.20
C ALA A 169 22.02 -35.28 22.52
N ARG A 170 21.35 -34.23 22.00
CA ARG A 170 20.10 -34.37 21.25
C ARG A 170 20.30 -35.11 19.92
N LEU A 171 21.33 -34.76 19.15
CA LEU A 171 21.68 -35.47 17.91
C LEU A 171 21.93 -36.97 18.14
N ARG A 172 22.69 -37.32 19.18
CA ARG A 172 22.93 -38.72 19.56
C ARG A 172 21.65 -39.45 19.98
N LYS A 173 20.80 -38.80 20.79
CA LYS A 173 19.52 -39.37 21.24
C LYS A 173 18.63 -39.78 20.08
N TYR A 174 18.57 -38.97 19.03
CA TYR A 174 17.74 -39.21 17.84
C TYR A 174 18.51 -39.78 16.64
N GLN A 175 19.76 -40.19 16.85
CA GLN A 175 20.63 -40.82 15.84
C GLN A 175 20.84 -40.01 14.55
N LEU A 176 20.72 -38.69 14.64
CA LEU A 176 21.02 -37.78 13.54
C LEU A 176 22.54 -37.67 13.34
N ARG A 177 22.98 -37.81 12.09
CA ARG A 177 24.38 -37.81 11.70
C ARG A 177 24.72 -36.52 10.98
N LEU A 178 25.87 -35.95 11.31
CA LEU A 178 26.43 -34.77 10.66
C LEU A 178 27.57 -35.17 9.73
N ASN A 179 27.87 -34.35 8.73
CA ASN A 179 28.99 -34.54 7.82
C ASN A 179 30.25 -33.83 8.35
N PRO A 180 31.28 -34.55 8.84
CA PRO A 180 32.44 -33.93 9.46
C PRO A 180 33.21 -32.98 8.53
N THR A 181 33.24 -33.27 7.22
CA THR A 181 33.99 -32.45 6.25
C THR A 181 33.34 -31.10 5.93
N LYS A 182 32.06 -30.95 6.28
CA LYS A 182 31.29 -29.73 6.06
C LYS A 182 30.93 -29.00 7.35
N CYS A 183 31.22 -29.59 8.51
CA CYS A 183 30.99 -28.94 9.79
C CYS A 183 32.17 -28.04 10.14
N THR A 184 31.88 -26.86 10.68
CA THR A 184 32.86 -25.92 11.23
C THR A 184 32.42 -25.52 12.64
N PHE A 185 33.37 -25.41 13.57
CA PHE A 185 33.06 -25.21 14.99
C PHE A 185 33.82 -24.02 15.58
N GLY A 186 33.13 -23.22 16.40
CA GLY A 186 33.72 -22.13 17.19
C GLY A 186 34.34 -21.00 16.36
N VAL A 187 33.85 -20.75 15.15
CA VAL A 187 34.34 -19.69 14.27
C VAL A 187 33.72 -18.33 14.64
N LYS A 188 34.46 -17.23 14.44
CA LYS A 188 33.97 -15.87 14.74
C LYS A 188 33.07 -15.29 13.64
N ASN A 189 33.24 -15.78 12.42
CA ASN A 189 32.44 -15.44 11.26
C ASN A 189 32.11 -16.73 10.50
N GLY A 190 31.00 -16.74 9.79
CA GLY A 190 30.73 -17.88 8.92
C GLY A 190 29.62 -17.69 7.93
N LYS A 191 29.59 -18.62 6.97
CA LYS A 191 28.69 -18.57 5.82
C LYS A 191 27.38 -19.25 6.18
N LEU A 192 26.28 -18.50 6.09
CA LEU A 192 24.93 -18.95 6.33
C LEU A 192 24.04 -18.64 5.13
N LEU A 193 23.49 -19.66 4.48
CA LEU A 193 22.52 -19.52 3.37
C LEU A 193 22.97 -18.53 2.27
N GLY A 194 24.28 -18.40 2.08
CA GLY A 194 24.91 -17.50 1.09
C GLY A 194 25.24 -16.09 1.58
N PHE A 195 25.10 -15.81 2.87
CA PHE A 195 25.54 -14.57 3.54
C PHE A 195 26.65 -14.88 4.55
N VAL A 196 27.43 -13.88 4.93
CA VAL A 196 28.43 -14.01 6.01
C VAL A 196 27.88 -13.33 7.26
N VAL A 197 27.76 -14.07 8.35
CA VAL A 197 27.33 -13.52 9.65
C VAL A 197 28.51 -13.40 10.59
N ASN A 198 28.56 -12.31 11.34
CA ASN A 198 29.57 -12.04 12.36
C ASN A 198 29.01 -11.18 13.50
N GLU A 199 29.89 -10.82 14.45
CA GLU A 199 29.55 -9.96 15.59
C GLU A 199 29.13 -8.54 15.17
N ARG A 200 29.67 -8.02 14.07
CA ARG A 200 29.35 -6.68 13.54
C ARG A 200 28.00 -6.62 12.83
N GLY A 201 27.55 -7.75 12.26
CA GLY A 201 26.30 -7.84 11.52
C GLY A 201 26.34 -8.89 10.41
N ILE A 202 25.73 -8.54 9.29
CA ILE A 202 25.55 -9.39 8.11
C ILE A 202 26.31 -8.75 6.95
N GLU A 203 27.13 -9.55 6.28
CA GLU A 203 27.97 -9.18 5.15
C GLU A 203 27.64 -10.06 3.93
N ILE A 204 27.98 -9.55 2.76
CA ILE A 204 27.87 -10.33 1.51
C ILE A 204 29.01 -11.35 1.46
N ASP A 205 28.73 -12.57 1.00
CA ASP A 205 29.78 -13.56 0.75
C ASP A 205 30.82 -13.00 -0.25
N PRO A 206 32.10 -12.88 0.14
CA PRO A 206 33.16 -12.39 -0.74
C PRO A 206 33.26 -13.15 -2.06
N ASP A 207 32.95 -14.45 -2.07
CA ASP A 207 32.97 -15.25 -3.31
C ASP A 207 31.88 -14.81 -4.30
N LYS A 208 30.73 -14.35 -3.78
CA LYS A 208 29.63 -13.81 -4.60
C LYS A 208 29.99 -12.44 -5.16
N VAL A 209 30.60 -11.59 -4.34
CA VAL A 209 31.12 -10.28 -4.76
C VAL A 209 32.16 -10.47 -5.85
N LYS A 210 33.14 -11.35 -5.62
CA LYS A 210 34.19 -11.69 -6.59
C LYS A 210 33.61 -12.20 -7.91
N ALA A 211 32.62 -13.10 -7.86
CA ALA A 211 31.96 -13.62 -9.04
C ALA A 211 31.17 -12.57 -9.86
N ILE A 212 30.75 -11.47 -9.24
CA ILE A 212 30.11 -10.34 -9.95
C ILE A 212 31.19 -9.39 -10.49
N ARG A 213 32.23 -9.11 -9.70
CA ARG A 213 33.35 -8.23 -10.08
C ARG A 213 34.13 -8.75 -11.30
N GLU A 214 34.46 -10.04 -11.28
CA GLU A 214 35.20 -10.73 -12.36
C GLU A 214 34.32 -11.05 -13.56
N MET A 215 33.02 -10.76 -13.51
CA MET A 215 32.13 -11.02 -14.64
C MET A 215 32.49 -10.11 -15.82
N PRO A 216 32.67 -10.66 -17.04
CA PRO A 216 32.82 -9.84 -18.24
C PRO A 216 31.51 -9.11 -18.54
N THR A 217 31.58 -8.02 -19.31
CA THR A 217 30.39 -7.31 -19.77
C THR A 217 29.43 -8.28 -20.47
N PRO A 218 28.17 -8.41 -20.02
CA PRO A 218 27.18 -9.27 -20.65
C PRO A 218 26.92 -8.86 -22.10
N LYS A 219 27.05 -9.80 -23.03
CA LYS A 219 26.78 -9.58 -24.45
C LYS A 219 25.48 -10.25 -24.90
N THR A 220 25.04 -11.27 -24.17
CA THR A 220 23.83 -12.04 -24.51
C THR A 220 22.72 -11.83 -23.48
N GLU A 221 21.46 -11.99 -23.90
CA GLU A 221 20.31 -11.90 -22.99
C GLU A 221 20.41 -12.91 -21.83
N LEU A 222 20.98 -14.09 -22.09
CA LEU A 222 21.19 -15.13 -21.08
C LEU A 222 22.22 -14.70 -20.03
N GLU A 223 23.30 -14.02 -20.44
CA GLU A 223 24.28 -13.43 -19.52
C GLU A 223 23.69 -12.27 -18.73
N VAL A 224 22.87 -11.42 -19.35
CA VAL A 224 22.15 -10.33 -18.66
C VAL A 224 21.23 -10.88 -17.58
N ARG A 225 20.43 -11.89 -17.91
CA ARG A 225 19.57 -12.59 -16.92
C ARG A 225 20.42 -13.25 -15.83
N GLY A 226 21.57 -13.82 -16.17
CA GLY A 226 22.52 -14.39 -15.23
C GLY A 226 23.08 -13.36 -14.25
N PHE A 227 23.46 -12.17 -14.74
CA PHE A 227 23.92 -11.05 -13.93
C PHE A 227 22.83 -10.55 -12.97
N LEU A 228 21.65 -10.25 -13.49
CA LEU A 228 20.51 -9.79 -12.69
C LEU A 228 20.09 -10.83 -11.64
N GLY A 229 20.16 -12.13 -11.97
CA GLY A 229 19.93 -13.22 -11.02
C GLY A 229 20.93 -13.21 -9.86
N ARG A 230 22.21 -12.97 -10.13
CA ARG A 230 23.26 -12.85 -9.09
C ARG A 230 23.04 -11.62 -8.22
N ILE A 231 22.67 -10.48 -8.82
CA ILE A 231 22.41 -9.25 -8.06
C ILE A 231 21.15 -9.38 -7.20
N ASN A 232 20.08 -9.98 -7.73
CA ASN A 232 18.83 -10.12 -6.99
C ASN A 232 19.02 -10.87 -5.66
N PHE A 233 19.95 -11.82 -5.61
CA PHE A 233 20.32 -12.54 -4.39
C PHE A 233 20.91 -11.62 -3.30
N ILE A 234 21.66 -10.58 -3.69
CA ILE A 234 22.28 -9.61 -2.78
C ILE A 234 21.51 -8.27 -2.73
N SER A 235 20.31 -8.22 -3.31
CA SER A 235 19.52 -6.98 -3.42
C SER A 235 19.26 -6.30 -2.07
N ARG A 236 19.20 -7.08 -0.98
CA ARG A 236 19.04 -6.55 0.39
C ARG A 236 20.15 -5.59 0.84
N PHE A 237 21.31 -5.61 0.18
CA PHE A 237 22.47 -4.77 0.48
C PHE A 237 22.61 -3.56 -0.43
N ILE A 238 21.82 -3.48 -1.52
CA ILE A 238 22.04 -2.47 -2.57
C ILE A 238 20.93 -1.43 -2.52
N SER A 239 21.31 -0.20 -2.18
CA SER A 239 20.40 0.95 -2.26
C SER A 239 19.99 1.22 -3.71
N GLN A 240 18.70 1.47 -3.92
CA GLN A 240 18.12 1.88 -5.21
C GLN A 240 18.56 1.00 -6.41
N LEU A 241 18.67 -0.31 -6.17
CA LEU A 241 19.09 -1.28 -7.17
C LEU A 241 18.31 -1.16 -8.49
N THR A 242 16.99 -0.96 -8.41
CA THR A 242 16.13 -0.96 -9.60
C THR A 242 16.38 0.25 -10.49
N GLU A 243 16.65 1.40 -9.89
CA GLU A 243 16.99 2.62 -10.62
C GLU A 243 18.33 2.46 -11.32
N THR A 244 19.35 2.03 -10.58
CA THR A 244 20.69 1.82 -11.12
C THR A 244 20.69 0.80 -12.26
N CYS A 245 19.92 -0.29 -12.14
CA CYS A 245 19.78 -1.31 -13.18
C CYS A 245 18.74 -0.97 -14.26
N SER A 246 18.09 0.20 -14.23
CA SER A 246 16.99 0.55 -15.15
C SER A 246 17.38 0.39 -16.64
N PRO A 247 18.57 0.85 -17.10
CA PRO A 247 19.03 0.62 -18.47
C PRO A 247 19.15 -0.87 -18.81
N ILE A 248 19.72 -1.67 -17.91
CA ILE A 248 19.93 -3.11 -18.09
C ILE A 248 18.60 -3.87 -18.16
N PHE A 249 17.58 -3.44 -17.39
CA PHE A 249 16.24 -4.02 -17.47
C PHE A 249 15.55 -3.75 -18.81
N LYS A 250 15.87 -2.65 -19.51
CA LYS A 250 15.31 -2.35 -20.84
C LYS A 250 15.76 -3.37 -21.88
N LEU A 251 16.96 -3.94 -21.75
CA LEU A 251 17.49 -5.00 -22.63
C LEU A 251 16.69 -6.31 -22.60
N LEU A 252 15.88 -6.54 -21.56
CA LEU A 252 15.03 -7.74 -21.46
C LEU A 252 13.63 -7.55 -22.06
N GLN A 253 13.31 -6.35 -22.55
CA GLN A 253 11.99 -6.06 -23.12
C GLN A 253 11.94 -6.43 -24.60
N LYS A 254 10.92 -7.21 -25.00
CA LYS A 254 10.73 -7.70 -26.39
C LYS A 254 10.63 -6.61 -27.47
N LYS A 255 10.46 -5.33 -27.11
CA LYS A 255 10.23 -4.21 -28.04
C LYS A 255 11.49 -3.41 -28.42
N HIS A 256 12.61 -3.57 -27.72
CA HIS A 256 13.84 -2.83 -27.99
C HIS A 256 14.86 -3.69 -28.73
N LYS A 257 15.60 -3.09 -29.69
CA LYS A 257 16.77 -3.73 -30.28
C LYS A 257 17.84 -3.87 -29.20
N ASN A 258 18.27 -5.12 -28.99
CA ASN A 258 19.20 -5.60 -27.97
C ASN A 258 20.64 -5.12 -28.21
N GLU A 259 20.93 -3.84 -28.05
CA GLU A 259 22.31 -3.34 -28.07
C GLU A 259 22.71 -2.83 -26.69
N TRP A 260 23.79 -3.40 -26.15
CA TRP A 260 24.39 -2.96 -24.91
C TRP A 260 25.04 -1.59 -25.14
N ASP A 261 24.43 -0.55 -24.58
CA ASP A 261 24.83 0.83 -24.78
C ASP A 261 25.75 1.35 -23.64
N LEU A 262 26.17 2.62 -23.77
CA LEU A 262 27.02 3.27 -22.77
C LEU A 262 26.30 3.41 -21.40
N GLU A 263 24.98 3.58 -21.39
CA GLU A 263 24.16 3.66 -20.18
C GLU A 263 24.17 2.32 -19.43
N CYS A 264 24.03 1.20 -20.13
CA CYS A 264 24.13 -0.15 -19.57
C CYS A 264 25.53 -0.41 -19.01
N GLN A 265 26.58 0.02 -19.71
CA GLN A 265 27.95 -0.12 -19.21
C GLN A 265 28.19 0.70 -17.94
N LYS A 266 27.72 1.95 -17.89
CA LYS A 266 27.81 2.79 -16.69
C LYS A 266 27.07 2.16 -15.51
N ALA A 267 25.86 1.65 -15.73
CA ALA A 267 25.08 0.95 -14.71
C ALA A 267 25.81 -0.30 -14.16
N PHE A 268 26.40 -1.09 -15.06
CA PHE A 268 27.14 -2.29 -14.71
C PHE A 268 28.38 -1.98 -13.85
N GLU A 269 29.19 -1.01 -14.26
CA GLU A 269 30.38 -0.59 -13.49
C GLU A 269 30.00 0.08 -12.17
N LYS A 270 28.93 0.87 -12.12
CA LYS A 270 28.44 1.48 -10.87
C LYS A 270 28.09 0.43 -9.82
N ILE A 271 27.49 -0.69 -10.21
CA ILE A 271 27.20 -1.79 -9.28
C ILE A 271 28.47 -2.49 -8.85
N LYS A 272 29.42 -2.72 -9.76
CA LYS A 272 30.72 -3.30 -9.39
C LYS A 272 31.47 -2.45 -8.37
N GLN A 273 31.51 -1.14 -8.59
CA GLN A 273 32.10 -0.18 -7.65
C GLN A 273 31.38 -0.18 -6.30
N TYR A 274 30.04 -0.21 -6.29
CA TYR A 274 29.25 -0.32 -5.06
C TYR A 274 29.60 -1.57 -4.24
N LEU A 275 29.87 -2.69 -4.93
CA LEU A 275 30.25 -3.95 -4.29
C LEU A 275 31.70 -4.01 -3.84
N GLU A 276 32.53 -2.97 -4.05
CA GLU A 276 33.88 -2.91 -3.48
C GLU A 276 33.85 -2.73 -1.97
N ASN A 277 32.93 -1.88 -1.49
CA ASN A 277 32.74 -1.60 -0.06
C ASN A 277 31.25 -1.72 0.29
N PRO A 278 30.68 -2.94 0.27
CA PRO A 278 29.27 -3.13 0.55
C PRO A 278 28.95 -2.78 2.01
N PRO A 279 27.77 -2.21 2.29
CA PRO A 279 27.37 -1.89 3.66
C PRO A 279 27.18 -3.16 4.50
N ILE A 280 27.53 -3.06 5.78
CA ILE A 280 27.24 -4.11 6.77
C ILE A 280 25.83 -3.87 7.30
N LEU A 281 24.95 -4.84 7.12
CA LEU A 281 23.58 -4.78 7.64
C LEU A 281 23.55 -5.27 9.08
N VAL A 282 22.68 -4.68 9.90
CA VAL A 282 22.52 -5.03 11.32
C VAL A 282 21.10 -5.57 11.54
N PRO A 283 20.90 -6.65 12.31
CA PRO A 283 19.56 -7.14 12.62
C PRO A 283 18.77 -6.11 13.45
N ALA A 284 17.45 -6.10 13.27
CA ALA A 284 16.55 -5.27 14.06
C ALA A 284 16.57 -5.69 15.55
N VAL A 285 16.74 -4.72 16.43
CA VAL A 285 16.70 -4.90 17.88
C VAL A 285 15.27 -4.72 18.38
N GLN A 286 14.80 -5.70 19.15
CA GLN A 286 13.44 -5.70 19.70
C GLN A 286 13.21 -4.52 20.66
N GLY A 287 12.01 -3.93 20.59
CA GLY A 287 11.58 -2.86 21.50
C GLY A 287 12.05 -1.44 21.12
N LYS A 288 12.91 -1.30 20.11
CA LYS A 288 13.30 0.01 19.55
C LYS A 288 12.53 0.29 18.24
N PRO A 289 12.11 1.55 17.98
CA PRO A 289 11.39 1.87 16.75
C PRO A 289 12.28 1.67 15.52
N LEU A 290 11.68 1.21 14.42
CA LEU A 290 12.34 1.13 13.12
C LEU A 290 12.16 2.44 12.36
N ILE A 291 13.11 2.79 11.50
CA ILE A 291 13.03 3.97 10.63
C ILE A 291 12.94 3.48 9.19
N LEU A 292 11.82 3.76 8.53
CA LEU A 292 11.56 3.41 7.14
C LEU A 292 11.69 4.66 6.27
N TYR A 293 12.78 4.72 5.52
CA TYR A 293 12.98 5.74 4.50
C TYR A 293 12.34 5.30 3.20
N LEU A 294 11.49 6.16 2.62
CA LEU A 294 10.81 5.90 1.36
C LEU A 294 11.10 7.02 0.36
N ILE A 295 11.62 6.63 -0.80
CA ILE A 295 11.95 7.55 -1.90
C ILE A 295 11.21 7.10 -3.16
N ILE A 296 10.54 8.04 -3.79
CA ILE A 296 9.84 7.87 -5.06
C ILE A 296 10.67 8.53 -6.15
N LEU A 297 10.90 7.79 -7.23
CA LEU A 297 11.57 8.21 -8.45
C LEU A 297 10.60 8.03 -9.62
N ASP A 298 10.92 8.58 -10.79
CA ASP A 298 10.00 8.65 -11.93
C ASP A 298 9.50 7.28 -12.40
N GLU A 299 10.39 6.28 -12.44
CA GLU A 299 10.03 4.92 -12.88
C GLU A 299 10.08 3.87 -11.77
N SER A 300 10.59 4.23 -10.59
CA SER A 300 10.95 3.27 -9.55
C SER A 300 10.79 3.84 -8.15
N MET A 301 10.91 2.96 -7.16
CA MET A 301 10.96 3.34 -5.75
C MET A 301 12.17 2.71 -5.09
N GLY A 302 12.72 3.44 -4.12
CA GLY A 302 13.75 3.00 -3.21
C GLY A 302 13.26 3.05 -1.77
N CYS A 303 13.69 2.10 -0.97
CA CYS A 303 13.33 2.03 0.44
C CYS A 303 14.50 1.49 1.26
N MET A 304 14.75 2.11 2.41
CA MET A 304 15.72 1.63 3.39
C MET A 304 15.02 1.50 4.73
N LEU A 305 15.12 0.32 5.31
CA LEU A 305 14.79 0.07 6.70
C LEU A 305 16.08 0.20 7.53
N GLY A 306 16.04 1.07 8.53
CA GLY A 306 17.13 1.29 9.47
C GLY A 306 16.64 1.31 10.91
N GLN A 307 17.59 1.36 11.83
CA GLN A 307 17.33 1.53 13.26
C GLN A 307 18.47 2.33 13.88
N GLN A 308 18.17 3.15 14.88
CA GLN A 308 19.20 3.86 15.64
C GLN A 308 19.84 2.92 16.68
N ASP A 309 21.17 2.92 16.70
CA ASP A 309 21.97 2.23 17.69
C ASP A 309 21.94 2.97 19.05
N GLU A 310 22.53 2.38 20.10
CA GLU A 310 22.61 3.01 21.44
C GLU A 310 23.31 4.37 21.45
N THR A 311 24.17 4.61 20.45
CA THR A 311 24.89 5.88 20.26
C THR A 311 24.10 6.91 19.45
N GLY A 312 22.85 6.61 19.05
CA GLY A 312 22.05 7.44 18.16
C GLY A 312 22.45 7.36 16.69
N LYS A 313 23.48 6.58 16.33
CA LYS A 313 23.89 6.37 14.94
C LYS A 313 22.92 5.43 14.22
N GLU A 314 22.46 5.83 13.05
CA GLU A 314 21.60 4.99 12.22
C GLU A 314 22.39 3.83 11.59
N ARG A 315 21.85 2.62 11.75
CA ARG A 315 22.33 1.39 11.15
C ARG A 315 21.29 0.87 10.18
N VAL A 316 21.76 0.34 9.06
CA VAL A 316 20.87 -0.19 8.02
C VAL A 316 20.52 -1.63 8.34
N VAL A 317 19.22 -1.95 8.27
CA VAL A 317 18.70 -3.30 8.45
C VAL A 317 18.45 -3.96 7.09
N TYR A 318 17.83 -3.24 6.16
CA TYR A 318 17.40 -3.81 4.88
C TYR A 318 17.20 -2.76 3.79
N TYR A 319 17.69 -3.01 2.56
CA TYR A 319 17.34 -2.23 1.37
C TYR A 319 16.29 -2.91 0.50
N LEU A 320 15.37 -2.12 -0.03
CA LEU A 320 14.37 -2.53 -1.00
C LEU A 320 14.32 -1.57 -2.18
N SER A 321 14.00 -2.12 -3.35
CA SER A 321 13.75 -1.33 -4.54
C SER A 321 12.77 -2.05 -5.46
N LYS A 322 11.95 -1.30 -6.18
CA LYS A 322 10.94 -1.84 -7.11
C LYS A 322 10.74 -0.89 -8.30
N LYS A 323 10.56 -1.46 -9.49
CA LYS A 323 10.07 -0.71 -10.67
C LYS A 323 8.55 -0.57 -10.62
N PHE A 324 8.03 0.62 -10.90
CA PHE A 324 6.59 0.80 -11.04
C PHE A 324 6.06 0.10 -12.29
N THR A 325 4.91 -0.54 -12.15
CA THR A 325 4.15 -1.03 -13.30
C THR A 325 3.62 0.13 -14.14
N ASN A 326 3.25 -0.13 -15.40
CA ASN A 326 2.70 0.92 -16.28
C ASN A 326 1.46 1.62 -15.70
N CYS A 327 0.67 0.92 -14.89
CA CYS A 327 -0.46 1.52 -14.19
C CYS A 327 0.00 2.41 -13.03
N GLU A 328 0.93 1.91 -12.19
CA GLU A 328 1.46 2.65 -11.04
C GLU A 328 2.22 3.92 -11.46
N LYS A 329 2.92 3.90 -12.61
CA LYS A 329 3.59 5.09 -13.15
C LYS A 329 2.65 6.26 -13.42
N ARG A 330 1.39 5.98 -13.79
CA ARG A 330 0.38 7.00 -14.06
C ARG A 330 -0.30 7.54 -12.82
N TYR A 331 0.03 7.01 -11.63
CA TYR A 331 -0.52 7.53 -10.39
C TYR A 331 0.12 8.89 -10.08
N PRO A 332 -0.62 9.81 -9.46
CA PRO A 332 -0.04 11.01 -8.86
C PRO A 332 1.07 10.65 -7.87
N THR A 333 2.07 11.52 -7.70
CA THR A 333 3.24 11.27 -6.84
C THR A 333 2.86 10.82 -5.41
N LEU A 334 1.75 11.34 -4.88
CA LEU A 334 1.24 10.93 -3.57
C LEU A 334 0.65 9.52 -3.56
N GLU A 335 -0.12 9.16 -4.58
CA GLU A 335 -0.62 7.78 -4.74
C GLU A 335 0.52 6.80 -5.04
N GLN A 336 1.58 7.23 -5.76
CA GLN A 336 2.81 6.46 -5.93
C GLN A 336 3.48 6.22 -4.57
N THR A 337 3.56 7.24 -3.72
CA THR A 337 4.10 7.13 -2.34
C THR A 337 3.28 6.15 -1.50
N CYS A 338 1.95 6.25 -1.56
CA CYS A 338 1.04 5.31 -0.88
C CYS A 338 1.23 3.87 -1.38
N CYS A 339 1.27 3.69 -2.70
CA CYS A 339 1.49 2.40 -3.34
C CYS A 339 2.84 1.79 -2.94
N ALA A 340 3.88 2.62 -2.89
CA ALA A 340 5.23 2.23 -2.49
C ALA A 340 5.29 1.81 -1.02
N LEU A 341 4.62 2.56 -0.12
CA LEU A 341 4.52 2.20 1.29
C LEU A 341 3.80 0.86 1.49
N VAL A 342 2.64 0.67 0.85
CA VAL A 342 1.88 -0.59 0.93
C VAL A 342 2.70 -1.77 0.39
N TRP A 343 3.50 -1.56 -0.65
CA TRP A 343 4.38 -2.60 -1.16
C TRP A 343 5.54 -2.90 -0.21
N ALA A 344 6.19 -1.88 0.35
CA ALA A 344 7.30 -2.01 1.28
C ALA A 344 6.86 -2.72 2.58
N THR A 345 5.72 -2.32 3.15
CA THR A 345 5.15 -2.93 4.36
C THR A 345 4.83 -4.41 4.17
N LYS A 346 4.29 -4.81 3.01
CA LYS A 346 4.07 -6.22 2.67
C LYS A 346 5.36 -7.03 2.56
N ARG A 347 6.43 -6.42 2.02
CA ARG A 347 7.74 -7.08 1.85
C ARG A 347 8.53 -7.18 3.15
N LEU A 348 8.36 -6.20 4.04
CA LEU A 348 9.02 -6.12 5.33
C LEU A 348 8.09 -6.52 6.48
N LYS A 349 6.99 -7.24 6.18
CA LYS A 349 5.94 -7.60 7.13
C LYS A 349 6.52 -8.22 8.41
N GLN A 350 7.50 -9.11 8.26
CA GLN A 350 8.20 -9.78 9.37
C GLN A 350 8.90 -8.82 10.34
N TYR A 351 9.33 -7.64 9.89
CA TYR A 351 9.97 -6.63 10.72
C TYR A 351 8.96 -5.66 11.32
N LEU A 352 8.02 -5.18 10.51
CA LEU A 352 7.09 -4.11 10.91
C LEU A 352 5.97 -4.58 11.84
N LEU A 353 5.62 -5.88 11.85
CA LEU A 353 4.57 -6.39 12.74
C LEU A 353 4.94 -6.31 14.23
N SER A 354 6.24 -6.36 14.56
CA SER A 354 6.75 -6.41 15.93
C SER A 354 7.29 -5.06 16.44
N HIS A 355 7.35 -4.04 15.59
CA HIS A 355 7.96 -2.76 15.92
C HIS A 355 7.11 -1.58 15.43
N THR A 356 7.03 -0.53 16.24
CA THR A 356 6.58 0.78 15.77
C THR A 356 7.57 1.29 14.72
N THR A 357 7.05 1.75 13.57
CA THR A 357 7.87 2.16 12.43
C THR A 357 7.67 3.63 12.13
N TRP A 358 8.76 4.40 12.18
CA TRP A 358 8.82 5.79 11.79
C TRP A 358 9.02 5.91 10.29
N LEU A 359 8.00 6.37 9.59
CA LEU A 359 8.03 6.60 8.15
C LEU A 359 8.61 7.98 7.84
N VAL A 360 9.68 8.00 7.05
CA VAL A 360 10.31 9.21 6.53
C VAL A 360 10.11 9.24 5.02
N ALA A 361 9.25 10.15 4.57
CA ALA A 361 8.96 10.37 3.15
C ALA A 361 8.81 11.87 2.87
N LYS A 362 8.89 12.26 1.58
CA LYS A 362 8.74 13.67 1.17
C LYS A 362 7.34 14.22 1.49
N ILE A 363 6.32 13.37 1.37
CA ILE A 363 4.90 13.70 1.60
C ILE A 363 4.35 12.64 2.55
N ASP A 364 3.34 12.98 3.35
CA ASP A 364 2.69 12.05 4.28
C ASP A 364 1.62 11.20 3.57
N PRO A 365 1.90 9.92 3.25
CA PRO A 365 0.91 9.04 2.65
C PRO A 365 -0.13 8.53 3.66
N ILE A 366 0.19 8.53 4.96
CA ILE A 366 -0.71 8.01 5.99
C ILE A 366 -1.87 8.97 6.16
N LYS A 367 -1.56 10.26 6.33
CA LYS A 367 -2.56 11.32 6.46
C LYS A 367 -3.46 11.36 5.22
N TYR A 368 -2.90 11.28 4.02
CA TYR A 368 -3.67 11.18 2.77
C TYR A 368 -4.67 10.01 2.70
N ILE A 369 -4.24 8.81 3.11
CA ILE A 369 -5.09 7.61 3.07
C ILE A 369 -6.21 7.71 4.12
N LEU A 370 -5.94 8.31 5.29
CA LEU A 370 -6.88 8.38 6.41
C LEU A 370 -7.89 9.53 6.30
N GLU A 371 -7.50 10.66 5.70
CA GLU A 371 -8.34 11.86 5.61
C GLU A 371 -9.25 11.89 4.39
N LYS A 372 -9.03 11.03 3.39
CA LYS A 372 -9.85 11.04 2.17
C LYS A 372 -11.31 10.67 2.48
N PRO A 373 -12.29 11.57 2.26
CA PRO A 373 -13.68 11.32 2.62
C PRO A 373 -14.35 10.26 1.73
N ALA A 374 -13.92 10.14 0.47
CA ALA A 374 -14.36 9.10 -0.46
C ALA A 374 -13.20 8.14 -0.79
N LEU A 375 -13.20 6.96 -0.18
CA LEU A 375 -12.21 5.93 -0.46
C LEU A 375 -12.53 5.25 -1.79
N THR A 376 -11.72 5.49 -2.81
CA THR A 376 -11.73 4.63 -4.00
C THR A 376 -11.38 3.20 -3.57
N ARG A 377 -11.86 2.19 -4.32
CA ARG A 377 -11.59 0.77 -4.03
C ARG A 377 -10.11 0.47 -3.79
N ARG A 378 -9.21 1.22 -4.43
CA ARG A 378 -7.75 1.09 -4.26
C ARG A 378 -7.28 1.62 -2.91
N ILE A 379 -7.67 2.84 -2.54
CA ILE A 379 -7.26 3.49 -1.29
C ILE A 379 -7.82 2.73 -0.08
N ALA A 380 -9.07 2.25 -0.16
CA ALA A 380 -9.63 1.37 0.88
C ALA A 380 -8.79 0.10 1.09
N ARG A 381 -8.30 -0.53 0.01
CA ARG A 381 -7.42 -1.71 0.09
C ARG A 381 -6.05 -1.37 0.67
N TRP A 382 -5.53 -0.18 0.39
CA TRP A 382 -4.28 0.30 0.98
C TRP A 382 -4.44 0.57 2.47
N GLN A 383 -5.52 1.24 2.87
CA GLN A 383 -5.84 1.49 4.28
C GLN A 383 -5.96 0.20 5.08
N MET A 384 -6.74 -0.77 4.58
CA MET A 384 -6.87 -2.10 5.22
C MET A 384 -5.54 -2.85 5.29
N ALA A 385 -4.67 -2.68 4.29
CA ALA A 385 -3.35 -3.31 4.31
C ALA A 385 -2.39 -2.61 5.29
N LEU A 386 -2.54 -1.32 5.53
CA LEU A 386 -1.69 -0.56 6.46
C LEU A 386 -2.17 -0.64 7.91
N SER A 387 -3.46 -0.91 8.14
CA SER A 387 -4.05 -0.97 9.49
C SER A 387 -3.49 -2.11 10.36
N GLU A 388 -2.81 -3.09 9.78
CA GLU A 388 -2.13 -4.15 10.55
C GLU A 388 -0.79 -3.71 11.17
N TYR A 389 -0.27 -2.54 10.77
CA TYR A 389 1.05 -2.04 11.19
C TYR A 389 0.92 -0.77 12.04
N ASP A 390 1.87 -0.58 12.96
CA ASP A 390 2.02 0.64 13.75
C ASP A 390 3.02 1.59 13.06
N ILE A 391 2.52 2.45 12.18
CA ILE A 391 3.34 3.37 11.37
C ILE A 391 3.06 4.80 11.80
N VAL A 392 4.12 5.52 12.14
CA VAL A 392 4.08 6.95 12.52
C VAL A 392 4.85 7.73 11.47
N PHE A 393 4.22 8.72 10.84
CA PHE A 393 4.92 9.61 9.91
C PHE A 393 5.80 10.62 10.68
N VAL A 394 7.04 10.80 10.23
CA VAL A 394 8.00 11.72 10.83
C VAL A 394 8.58 12.63 9.73
N ASN A 395 8.51 13.94 9.95
CA ASN A 395 9.05 14.92 8.99
C ASN A 395 10.58 14.80 8.91
N ARG A 396 11.12 14.96 7.70
CA ARG A 396 12.54 14.81 7.38
C ARG A 396 13.46 15.74 8.18
N SER A 397 12.94 16.90 8.63
CA SER A 397 13.69 17.85 9.47
C SER A 397 13.94 17.37 10.91
N ALA A 398 13.19 16.37 11.40
CA ALA A 398 13.29 15.88 12.76
C ALA A 398 14.40 14.84 12.99
N ILE A 399 14.92 14.20 11.92
CA ILE A 399 15.91 13.14 12.03
C ILE A 399 17.29 13.68 11.63
N LYS A 400 18.03 14.16 12.63
CA LYS A 400 19.46 14.53 12.50
C LYS A 400 20.31 13.26 12.58
N GLY A 401 20.49 12.56 11.46
CA GLY A 401 21.25 11.31 11.40
C GLY A 401 22.08 11.17 10.13
N SER A 402 23.39 10.96 10.30
CA SER A 402 24.42 10.93 9.24
C SER A 402 24.29 9.80 8.19
N ALA A 403 23.23 8.98 8.22
CA ALA A 403 22.95 7.97 7.18
C ALA A 403 22.18 8.53 5.98
N LEU A 404 21.54 9.70 6.16
CA LEU A 404 20.94 10.47 5.06
C LEU A 404 21.98 10.77 3.96
N ALA A 405 23.26 10.94 4.34
CA ALA A 405 24.34 11.25 3.43
C ALA A 405 24.65 10.11 2.43
N GLU A 406 24.67 8.84 2.84
CA GLU A 406 24.91 7.71 1.92
C GLU A 406 23.65 7.34 1.12
N HIS A 407 22.46 7.53 1.69
CA HIS A 407 21.21 7.30 0.98
C HIS A 407 20.93 8.38 -0.08
N LEU A 408 21.48 9.59 0.11
CA LEU A 408 21.45 10.72 -0.84
C LEU A 408 22.70 10.84 -1.71
N ALA A 409 23.81 10.15 -1.39
CA ALA A 409 25.10 10.30 -2.07
C ALA A 409 25.06 10.02 -3.58
N TYR A 410 24.02 9.36 -4.08
CA TYR A 410 23.88 9.09 -5.51
C TYR A 410 23.03 10.10 -6.30
N HIS A 411 22.33 11.04 -5.65
CA HIS A 411 21.71 12.22 -6.27
C HIS A 411 21.45 13.30 -5.20
N PRO A 412 22.18 14.44 -5.20
CA PRO A 412 21.76 15.60 -4.43
C PRO A 412 20.46 16.11 -5.05
N LEU A 413 19.37 16.06 -4.28
CA LEU A 413 18.18 16.82 -4.63
C LEU A 413 18.56 18.30 -4.51
N THR A 414 18.54 19.01 -5.63
CA THR A 414 18.66 20.46 -5.72
C THR A 414 17.71 21.10 -4.70
N GLU A 415 18.30 21.82 -3.74
CA GLU A 415 17.76 22.70 -2.71
C GLU A 415 16.42 22.37 -2.00
N PRO A 416 16.32 22.66 -0.69
CA PRO A 416 15.07 22.49 0.04
C PRO A 416 14.02 23.51 -0.44
N GLN A 417 13.16 23.10 -1.36
CA GLN A 417 11.90 23.80 -1.59
C GLN A 417 11.07 23.77 -0.28
N PRO A 418 10.48 24.89 0.15
CA PRO A 418 9.67 24.94 1.36
C PRO A 418 8.52 23.94 1.28
N LEU A 419 8.28 23.27 2.41
CA LEU A 419 7.17 22.34 2.62
C LEU A 419 5.83 23.08 2.41
N TYR A 420 5.20 22.91 1.26
CA TYR A 420 3.78 23.18 1.10
C TYR A 420 3.01 22.07 1.82
N HIS A 421 2.34 22.42 2.91
CA HIS A 421 1.34 21.59 3.58
C HIS A 421 0.01 21.70 2.85
N GLU A 422 -0.10 21.15 1.64
CA GLU A 422 -1.39 21.02 0.98
C GLU A 422 -1.58 19.59 0.48
N PHE A 423 -2.66 18.97 0.97
CA PHE A 423 -3.12 17.65 0.59
C PHE A 423 -3.51 17.66 -0.89
N PRO A 424 -2.95 16.79 -1.75
CA PRO A 424 -3.36 16.60 -3.15
C PRO A 424 -4.76 16.01 -3.34
N ASN A 425 -5.62 16.06 -2.32
CA ASN A 425 -6.99 15.55 -2.34
C ASN A 425 -8.03 16.55 -1.84
N GLU A 426 -7.65 17.72 -1.30
CA GLU A 426 -8.64 18.73 -0.92
C GLU A 426 -9.01 19.68 -2.05
N HIS A 427 -8.30 19.61 -3.18
CA HIS A 427 -8.71 20.28 -4.41
C HIS A 427 -8.64 19.32 -5.60
N ILE A 428 -9.65 18.45 -5.72
CA ILE A 428 -10.12 18.03 -7.05
C ILE A 428 -10.95 19.18 -7.62
N THR A 429 -10.24 20.28 -7.87
CA THR A 429 -10.59 21.37 -8.76
C THR A 429 -9.28 21.70 -9.44
N ALA A 430 -9.08 21.09 -10.61
CA ALA A 430 -8.32 21.63 -11.72
C ALA A 430 -7.15 22.57 -11.36
N THR A 431 -5.98 22.02 -11.02
CA THR A 431 -4.75 22.82 -11.08
C THR A 431 -4.31 22.94 -12.53
N VAL A 432 -4.76 24.02 -13.17
CA VAL A 432 -3.98 24.73 -14.19
C VAL A 432 -2.60 25.01 -13.60
N GLU A 433 -1.56 24.73 -14.39
CA GLU A 433 -0.17 25.01 -14.06
C GLU A 433 0.00 26.48 -13.63
N ILE A 434 0.25 26.72 -12.35
CA ILE A 434 0.67 28.04 -11.86
C ILE A 434 2.19 28.11 -12.00
N GLU A 435 2.62 28.51 -13.18
CA GLU A 435 3.90 29.24 -13.31
C GLU A 435 3.83 30.53 -12.45
N PRO A 436 4.96 31.00 -11.89
CA PRO A 436 4.99 32.12 -10.96
C PRO A 436 4.25 33.33 -11.54
N GLN A 437 3.16 33.74 -10.89
CA GLN A 437 2.34 34.85 -11.36
C GLN A 437 3.18 36.13 -11.37
N ASN A 438 3.29 36.73 -12.54
CA ASN A 438 3.57 38.15 -12.65
C ASN A 438 2.41 38.90 -11.98
N GLU A 439 2.72 39.82 -11.07
CA GLU A 439 1.77 40.54 -10.18
C GLU A 439 0.65 41.36 -10.88
N ASN A 440 0.46 41.24 -12.20
CA ASN A 440 -0.46 42.05 -13.01
C ASN A 440 -1.28 41.26 -14.07
N GLU A 441 -1.43 39.94 -13.96
CA GLU A 441 -2.13 39.12 -14.97
C GLU A 441 -3.55 38.71 -14.55
N TRP A 442 -4.55 39.06 -15.36
CA TRP A 442 -5.96 38.71 -15.14
C TRP A 442 -6.30 37.34 -15.73
N THR A 443 -7.27 36.63 -15.16
CA THR A 443 -7.80 35.38 -15.73
C THR A 443 -9.29 35.47 -16.00
N MET A 444 -9.73 35.00 -17.15
CA MET A 444 -11.13 34.98 -17.57
C MET A 444 -11.55 33.58 -17.96
N TRP A 445 -12.72 33.15 -17.50
CA TRP A 445 -13.34 31.88 -17.81
C TRP A 445 -14.68 32.15 -18.50
N PHE A 446 -14.99 31.47 -19.60
CA PHE A 446 -16.27 31.61 -20.26
C PHE A 446 -16.88 30.24 -20.58
N ALA A 447 -18.20 30.17 -20.60
CA ALA A 447 -18.96 29.01 -21.02
C ALA A 447 -20.32 29.43 -21.58
N ARG A 448 -20.96 28.53 -22.30
CA ARG A 448 -22.35 28.68 -22.73
C ARG A 448 -23.17 27.45 -22.35
N ALA A 449 -24.47 27.66 -22.17
CA ALA A 449 -25.45 26.62 -21.99
C ALA A 449 -26.60 26.81 -22.98
N SER A 450 -27.12 25.71 -23.52
CA SER A 450 -28.28 25.71 -24.41
C SER A 450 -29.23 24.61 -23.96
N ASN A 451 -30.49 24.99 -23.69
CA ASN A 451 -31.54 24.07 -23.29
C ASN A 451 -32.89 24.48 -23.91
N ILE A 452 -33.95 23.74 -23.60
CA ILE A 452 -35.30 23.97 -24.14
C ILE A 452 -35.84 25.37 -23.76
N LEU A 453 -35.33 25.97 -22.68
CA LEU A 453 -35.74 27.29 -22.17
C LEU A 453 -34.95 28.46 -22.80
N GLY A 454 -33.91 28.17 -23.57
CA GLY A 454 -33.13 29.16 -24.31
C GLY A 454 -31.61 28.94 -24.22
N ASN A 455 -30.88 29.95 -24.67
CA ASN A 455 -29.42 29.99 -24.65
C ASN A 455 -28.93 30.98 -23.60
N GLY A 456 -27.92 30.58 -22.82
CA GLY A 456 -27.31 31.39 -21.79
C GLY A 456 -25.79 31.35 -21.89
N ILE A 457 -25.15 32.42 -21.44
CA ILE A 457 -23.70 32.54 -21.36
C ILE A 457 -23.30 32.88 -19.92
N GLY A 458 -22.10 32.46 -19.55
CA GLY A 458 -21.51 32.70 -18.25
C GLY A 458 -20.04 33.07 -18.40
N VAL A 459 -19.61 34.08 -17.66
CA VAL A 459 -18.24 34.57 -17.63
C VAL A 459 -17.81 34.77 -16.19
N VAL A 460 -16.56 34.41 -15.87
CA VAL A 460 -15.93 34.68 -14.59
C VAL A 460 -14.60 35.37 -14.85
N LEU A 461 -14.49 36.63 -14.44
CA LEU A 461 -13.25 37.40 -14.54
C LEU A 461 -12.62 37.51 -13.15
N ASN A 462 -11.36 37.08 -13.01
CA ASN A 462 -10.60 37.22 -11.77
C ASN A 462 -9.46 38.23 -11.94
N SER A 463 -9.35 39.13 -10.98
CA SER A 463 -8.24 40.07 -10.88
C SER A 463 -6.98 39.41 -10.32
N PRO A 464 -5.79 40.01 -10.51
CA PRO A 464 -4.54 39.58 -9.87
C PRO A 464 -4.56 39.63 -8.33
N LYS A 465 -5.60 40.23 -7.72
CA LYS A 465 -5.81 40.33 -6.27
C LYS A 465 -6.89 39.36 -5.78
N ASP A 466 -7.19 38.32 -6.54
CA ASP A 466 -8.18 37.27 -6.25
C ASP A 466 -9.63 37.78 -6.06
N GLN A 467 -9.95 38.99 -6.54
CA GLN A 467 -11.35 39.42 -6.66
C GLN A 467 -12.00 38.79 -7.90
N CYS A 468 -13.15 38.16 -7.71
CA CYS A 468 -13.94 37.47 -8.72
C CYS A 468 -15.15 38.31 -9.15
N PHE A 469 -15.29 38.52 -10.45
CA PHE A 469 -16.37 39.27 -11.10
C PHE A 469 -17.19 38.30 -11.98
N PRO A 470 -18.23 37.68 -11.44
CA PRO A 470 -19.10 36.78 -12.19
C PRO A 470 -20.11 37.55 -13.03
N PHE A 471 -20.34 37.11 -14.25
CA PHE A 471 -21.35 37.66 -15.16
C PHE A 471 -22.11 36.54 -15.86
N SER A 472 -23.39 36.78 -16.11
CA SER A 472 -24.26 35.84 -16.80
C SER A 472 -25.32 36.59 -17.59
N ALA A 473 -25.59 36.15 -18.82
CA ALA A 473 -26.59 36.76 -19.67
C ALA A 473 -27.36 35.70 -20.48
N LYS A 474 -28.65 35.94 -20.69
CA LYS A 474 -29.50 35.12 -21.57
C LYS A 474 -29.48 35.72 -22.97
N LEU A 475 -29.21 34.89 -23.98
CA LEU A 475 -29.22 35.32 -25.37
C LEU A 475 -30.68 35.30 -25.89
N GLY A 476 -31.24 36.48 -26.15
CA GLY A 476 -32.61 36.67 -26.63
C GLY A 476 -32.80 36.49 -28.14
N PHE A 477 -31.81 35.95 -28.84
CA PHE A 477 -31.80 35.77 -30.29
C PHE A 477 -31.41 34.35 -30.69
N ASP A 478 -31.83 33.95 -31.89
CA ASP A 478 -31.50 32.64 -32.45
C ASP A 478 -30.00 32.55 -32.73
N CYS A 479 -29.31 31.77 -31.91
CA CYS A 479 -27.90 31.51 -32.04
C CYS A 479 -27.61 30.01 -32.04
N THR A 480 -26.61 29.62 -32.82
CA THR A 480 -26.07 28.26 -32.74
C THR A 480 -25.19 28.11 -31.50
N ASN A 481 -24.97 26.86 -31.12
CA ASN A 481 -24.00 26.49 -30.09
C ASN A 481 -22.67 27.25 -30.21
N ASN A 482 -22.07 27.26 -31.40
CA ASN A 482 -20.77 27.90 -31.63
C ASN A 482 -20.86 29.43 -31.57
N MET A 483 -21.98 30.03 -32.01
CA MET A 483 -22.20 31.47 -31.88
C MET A 483 -22.29 31.86 -30.40
N ALA A 484 -23.00 31.08 -29.57
CA ALA A 484 -23.10 31.34 -28.14
C ALA A 484 -21.75 31.23 -27.41
N GLU A 485 -20.85 30.33 -27.84
CA GLU A 485 -19.47 30.28 -27.31
C GLU A 485 -18.67 31.54 -27.64
N TYR A 486 -18.80 32.02 -28.89
CA TYR A 486 -18.15 33.26 -29.31
C TYR A 486 -18.71 34.48 -28.56
N GLU A 487 -20.03 34.55 -28.35
CA GLU A 487 -20.68 35.60 -27.55
C GLU A 487 -20.14 35.60 -26.11
N ALA A 488 -20.07 34.43 -25.47
CA ALA A 488 -19.52 34.30 -24.11
C ALA A 488 -18.07 34.78 -24.04
N CYS A 489 -17.24 34.41 -25.01
CA CYS A 489 -15.84 34.84 -25.08
C CYS A 489 -15.73 36.37 -25.28
N ILE A 490 -16.47 36.94 -26.24
CA ILE A 490 -16.41 38.37 -26.58
C ILE A 490 -16.87 39.23 -25.42
N ILE A 491 -17.97 38.87 -24.77
CA ILE A 491 -18.48 39.61 -23.61
C ILE A 491 -17.47 39.58 -22.46
N GLY A 492 -16.80 38.44 -22.24
CA GLY A 492 -15.73 38.39 -21.26
C GLY A 492 -14.54 39.28 -21.61
N LEU A 493 -14.14 39.35 -22.89
CA LEU A 493 -13.08 40.25 -23.33
C LEU A 493 -13.46 41.72 -23.10
N LEU A 494 -14.71 42.10 -23.41
CA LEU A 494 -15.21 43.46 -23.16
C LEU A 494 -15.22 43.79 -21.67
N MET A 495 -15.68 42.87 -20.82
CA MET A 495 -15.62 43.03 -19.37
C MET A 495 -14.19 43.23 -18.87
N ALA A 496 -13.22 42.47 -19.40
CA ALA A 496 -11.83 42.64 -19.04
C ALA A 496 -11.29 44.03 -19.41
N LEU A 497 -11.70 44.59 -20.55
CA LEU A 497 -11.36 45.97 -20.94
C LEU A 497 -12.03 47.02 -20.05
N GLU A 498 -13.30 46.83 -19.67
CA GLU A 498 -13.99 47.72 -18.72
C GLU A 498 -13.27 47.79 -17.37
N HIS A 499 -12.71 46.65 -16.92
CA HIS A 499 -11.86 46.57 -15.74
C HIS A 499 -10.40 47.00 -15.96
N GLN A 500 -10.08 47.58 -17.12
CA GLN A 500 -8.75 48.08 -17.50
C GLN A 500 -7.65 47.00 -17.43
N ALA A 501 -8.00 45.74 -17.69
CA ALA A 501 -7.04 44.64 -17.73
C ALA A 501 -6.11 44.79 -18.94
N LYS A 502 -4.80 44.87 -18.68
CA LYS A 502 -3.78 44.97 -19.74
C LYS A 502 -3.26 43.60 -20.20
N ARG A 503 -3.27 42.61 -19.31
CA ARG A 503 -2.77 41.25 -19.57
C ARG A 503 -3.82 40.23 -19.16
N LEU A 504 -4.21 39.35 -20.08
CA LEU A 504 -5.35 38.44 -19.89
C LEU A 504 -5.03 36.99 -20.30
N LYS A 505 -5.35 36.05 -19.42
CA LYS A 505 -5.42 34.61 -19.72
C LYS A 505 -6.88 34.18 -19.84
N VAL A 506 -7.26 33.68 -21.00
CA VAL A 506 -8.63 33.26 -21.32
C VAL A 506 -8.72 31.74 -21.30
N TYR A 507 -9.67 31.20 -20.55
CA TYR A 507 -9.96 29.78 -20.41
C TYR A 507 -11.38 29.46 -20.89
N GLY A 508 -11.53 28.40 -21.68
CA GLY A 508 -12.83 27.94 -22.16
C GLY A 508 -12.81 26.46 -22.56
N ASP A 509 -13.97 25.81 -22.50
CA ASP A 509 -14.14 24.40 -22.83
C ASP A 509 -14.46 24.15 -24.32
N SER A 510 -14.79 25.20 -25.07
CA SER A 510 -14.92 25.16 -26.53
C SER A 510 -13.57 25.15 -27.24
N ALA A 511 -13.11 23.94 -27.58
CA ALA A 511 -11.89 23.75 -28.39
C ALA A 511 -11.93 24.57 -29.70
N LEU A 512 -13.10 24.63 -30.36
CA LEU A 512 -13.28 25.37 -31.60
C LEU A 512 -12.91 26.86 -31.45
N VAL A 513 -13.50 27.55 -30.47
CA VAL A 513 -13.28 28.98 -30.27
C VAL A 513 -11.85 29.26 -29.83
N ILE A 514 -11.32 28.47 -28.88
CA ILE A 514 -9.95 28.63 -28.40
C ILE A 514 -8.93 28.47 -29.54
N TYR A 515 -9.01 27.39 -30.33
CA TYR A 515 -8.05 27.15 -31.41
C TYR A 515 -8.21 28.10 -32.59
N GLN A 516 -9.42 28.61 -32.85
CA GLN A 516 -9.64 29.65 -33.88
C GLN A 516 -9.05 31.01 -33.45
N LEU A 517 -9.20 31.40 -32.19
CA LEU A 517 -8.65 32.66 -31.67
C LEU A 517 -7.12 32.63 -31.49
N ARG A 518 -6.54 31.45 -31.23
CA ARG A 518 -5.08 31.24 -31.29
C ARG A 518 -4.50 31.33 -32.71
N GLY A 519 -5.35 31.25 -33.73
CA GLY A 519 -4.93 31.17 -35.14
C GLY A 519 -4.45 29.79 -35.59
N GLU A 520 -4.61 28.76 -34.76
CA GLU A 520 -4.27 27.37 -35.11
C GLU A 520 -5.29 26.79 -36.09
N TRP A 521 -6.56 27.17 -35.97
CA TRP A 521 -7.67 26.71 -36.83
C TRP A 521 -8.27 27.87 -37.64
N GLY A 522 -8.62 27.61 -38.90
CA GLY A 522 -9.27 28.59 -39.77
C GLY A 522 -10.80 28.62 -39.60
N THR A 523 -11.38 29.83 -39.62
CA THR A 523 -12.84 30.04 -39.58
C THR A 523 -13.41 30.01 -41.00
N ARG A 524 -14.08 28.91 -41.36
CA ARG A 524 -14.70 28.73 -42.70
C ARG A 524 -16.20 29.00 -42.74
N ASP A 525 -16.86 28.98 -41.59
CA ASP A 525 -18.30 29.22 -41.49
C ASP A 525 -18.59 30.72 -41.62
N VAL A 526 -19.37 31.08 -42.64
CA VAL A 526 -19.76 32.47 -42.95
C VAL A 526 -20.43 33.15 -41.75
N LYS A 527 -21.12 32.39 -40.88
CA LYS A 527 -21.77 32.93 -39.67
C LYS A 527 -20.80 33.24 -38.54
N LEU A 528 -19.63 32.59 -38.49
CA LEU A 528 -18.63 32.75 -37.42
C LEU A 528 -17.51 33.74 -37.78
N ILE A 529 -17.33 34.05 -39.06
CA ILE A 529 -16.32 35.04 -39.51
C ILE A 529 -16.50 36.40 -38.81
N PRO A 530 -17.71 36.99 -38.72
CA PRO A 530 -17.88 38.27 -38.03
C PRO A 530 -17.50 38.23 -36.55
N TYR A 531 -17.81 37.13 -35.87
CA TYR A 531 -17.46 36.92 -34.46
C TYR A 531 -15.94 36.79 -34.26
N HIS A 532 -15.27 36.06 -35.14
CA HIS A 532 -13.83 35.88 -35.10
C HIS A 532 -13.08 37.20 -35.36
N ASP A 533 -13.52 37.96 -36.36
CA ASP A 533 -12.93 39.26 -36.71
C ASP A 533 -13.13 40.27 -35.57
N HIS A 534 -14.31 40.31 -34.97
CA HIS A 534 -14.58 41.21 -33.83
C HIS A 534 -13.78 40.83 -32.58
N ALA A 535 -13.68 39.54 -32.25
CA ALA A 535 -12.86 39.08 -31.15
C ALA A 535 -11.37 39.44 -31.36
N LYS A 536 -10.86 39.32 -32.60
CA LYS A 536 -9.49 39.74 -32.96
C LYS A 536 -9.26 41.24 -32.83
N GLU A 537 -10.24 42.06 -33.18
CA GLU A 537 -10.18 43.51 -32.99
C GLU A 537 -10.03 43.85 -31.50
N ILE A 538 -10.87 43.23 -30.65
CA ILE A 538 -10.82 43.41 -29.18
C ILE A 538 -9.49 42.90 -28.60
N MET A 539 -8.96 41.78 -29.10
CA MET A 539 -7.67 41.23 -28.68
C MET A 539 -6.52 42.23 -28.88
N GLY A 540 -6.61 43.11 -29.89
CA GLY A 540 -5.60 44.14 -30.16
C GLY A 540 -5.49 45.23 -29.09
N ALA A 541 -6.48 45.33 -28.19
CA ALA A 541 -6.48 46.31 -27.10
C ALA A 541 -5.70 45.83 -25.85
N PHE A 542 -5.26 44.57 -25.79
CA PHE A 542 -4.48 44.01 -24.68
C PHE A 542 -2.97 44.03 -24.98
N ASP A 543 -2.15 44.35 -23.97
CA ASP A 543 -0.68 44.27 -24.07
C ASP A 543 -0.21 42.81 -24.24
N ALA A 544 -0.92 41.87 -23.62
CA ALA A 544 -0.68 40.43 -23.79
C ALA A 544 -1.97 39.64 -23.52
N ILE A 545 -2.35 38.77 -24.47
CA ILE A 545 -3.48 37.85 -24.30
C ILE A 545 -3.10 36.43 -24.71
N SER A 546 -3.55 35.44 -23.93
CA SER A 546 -3.38 34.03 -24.26
C SER A 546 -4.67 33.25 -24.02
N PHE A 547 -4.93 32.25 -24.85
CA PHE A 547 -6.14 31.42 -24.80
C PHE A 547 -5.76 29.99 -24.42
N HIS A 548 -6.54 29.34 -23.57
CA HIS A 548 -6.27 28.02 -22.99
C HIS A 548 -7.53 27.16 -23.04
N HIS A 549 -7.42 26.00 -23.69
CA HIS A 549 -8.52 25.03 -23.71
C HIS A 549 -8.48 24.21 -22.43
N VAL A 550 -9.62 24.08 -21.76
CA VAL A 550 -9.76 23.32 -20.51
C VAL A 550 -10.92 22.30 -20.61
N PRO A 551 -10.84 21.15 -19.94
CA PRO A 551 -11.98 20.24 -19.82
C PRO A 551 -13.16 20.91 -19.10
N ARG A 552 -14.38 20.50 -19.43
CA ARG A 552 -15.61 21.08 -18.85
C ARG A 552 -15.66 20.94 -17.33
N GLU A 553 -15.07 19.87 -16.78
CA GLU A 553 -14.98 19.63 -15.34
C GLU A 553 -14.17 20.69 -14.59
N GLU A 554 -13.33 21.45 -15.30
CA GLU A 554 -12.49 22.51 -14.76
C GLU A 554 -13.15 23.90 -14.88
N ASN A 555 -14.23 24.03 -15.69
CA ASN A 555 -14.93 25.28 -16.00
C ASN A 555 -16.31 25.40 -15.31
N GLN A 556 -16.47 24.80 -14.13
CA GLN A 556 -17.77 24.59 -13.49
C GLN A 556 -18.51 25.89 -13.14
N MET A 557 -17.78 26.94 -12.75
CA MET A 557 -18.39 28.19 -12.31
C MET A 557 -19.01 28.96 -13.49
N ALA A 558 -18.29 29.05 -14.62
CA ALA A 558 -18.82 29.66 -15.83
C ALA A 558 -19.99 28.83 -16.42
N ASP A 559 -19.90 27.49 -16.38
CA ASP A 559 -20.98 26.59 -16.84
C ASP A 559 -22.25 26.71 -15.96
N ALA A 560 -22.08 26.86 -14.64
CA ALA A 560 -23.19 27.11 -13.72
C ALA A 560 -23.86 28.47 -13.98
N LEU A 561 -23.07 29.51 -14.22
CA LEU A 561 -23.57 30.84 -14.59
C LEU A 561 -24.32 30.80 -15.93
N ALA A 562 -23.80 30.12 -16.94
CA ALA A 562 -24.45 29.97 -18.24
C ALA A 562 -25.75 29.17 -18.14
N THR A 563 -25.77 28.12 -17.32
CA THR A 563 -26.96 27.31 -17.09
C THR A 563 -28.04 28.10 -16.34
N LEU A 564 -27.64 28.92 -15.38
CA LEU A 564 -28.53 29.82 -14.65
C LEU A 564 -29.23 30.80 -15.61
N SER A 565 -28.50 31.50 -16.47
CA SER A 565 -29.12 32.43 -17.44
C SER A 565 -29.98 31.73 -18.49
N ALA A 566 -29.58 30.55 -18.96
CA ALA A 566 -30.39 29.78 -19.91
C ALA A 566 -31.76 29.40 -19.31
N THR A 567 -31.78 29.03 -18.03
CA THR A 567 -32.99 28.56 -17.32
C THR A 567 -33.89 29.68 -16.79
N MET A 568 -33.34 30.87 -16.49
CA MET A 568 -34.14 31.98 -15.97
C MET A 568 -34.98 32.67 -17.06
N GLN A 569 -36.16 33.15 -16.68
CA GLN A 569 -36.99 34.05 -17.49
C GLN A 569 -36.65 35.49 -17.10
N VAL A 570 -35.89 36.17 -17.95
CA VAL A 570 -35.53 37.57 -17.79
C VAL A 570 -36.27 38.37 -18.87
N ASN A 571 -37.03 39.38 -18.47
CA ASN A 571 -37.67 40.29 -19.43
C ASN A 571 -36.60 41.19 -20.06
N GLU A 572 -36.76 41.55 -21.33
CA GLU A 572 -35.83 42.44 -22.03
C GLU A 572 -35.58 43.74 -21.22
N GLY A 573 -34.30 44.07 -21.03
CA GLY A 573 -33.86 45.28 -20.33
C GLY A 573 -33.94 45.26 -18.80
N LYS A 574 -34.23 44.12 -18.15
CA LYS A 574 -34.23 44.00 -16.67
C LYS A 574 -33.02 43.24 -16.15
N GLU A 575 -32.31 43.83 -15.20
CA GLU A 575 -31.23 43.18 -14.44
C GLU A 575 -31.79 42.52 -13.18
N ILE A 576 -31.30 41.31 -12.84
CA ILE A 576 -31.73 40.54 -11.66
C ILE A 576 -30.51 40.28 -10.78
N THR A 577 -30.53 40.74 -9.53
CA THR A 577 -29.47 40.46 -8.56
C THR A 577 -29.73 39.14 -7.83
N ILE A 578 -28.79 38.20 -7.89
CA ILE A 578 -28.86 36.90 -7.21
C ILE A 578 -27.82 36.86 -6.09
N HIS A 579 -28.29 36.75 -4.85
CA HIS A 579 -27.40 36.60 -3.69
C HIS A 579 -27.20 35.13 -3.35
N VAL A 580 -26.01 34.60 -3.63
CA VAL A 580 -25.59 33.28 -3.17
C VAL A 580 -24.90 33.45 -1.81
N ARG A 581 -25.55 32.99 -0.73
CA ARG A 581 -24.96 32.99 0.62
C ARG A 581 -24.62 31.55 1.02
N GLN A 582 -23.39 31.35 1.49
CA GLN A 582 -23.03 30.10 2.14
C GLN A 582 -23.78 29.99 3.47
N GLN A 583 -24.80 29.13 3.52
CA GLN A 583 -25.60 28.94 4.73
C GLN A 583 -24.90 27.92 5.63
N SER A 584 -24.20 28.42 6.65
CA SER A 584 -23.39 27.60 7.57
C SER A 584 -24.21 26.83 8.62
N ARG A 585 -25.54 27.05 8.69
CA ARG A 585 -26.47 26.40 9.62
C ARG A 585 -27.82 26.13 8.94
N MET A 586 -28.49 25.06 9.33
CA MET A 586 -29.84 24.74 8.84
C MET A 586 -30.84 25.79 9.32
N ALA A 587 -31.79 26.19 8.46
CA ALA A 587 -32.73 27.30 8.73
C ALA A 587 -33.58 27.10 10.00
N TYR A 588 -33.93 25.85 10.36
CA TYR A 588 -34.72 25.58 11.58
C TYR A 588 -33.92 25.84 12.88
N CYS A 589 -32.59 25.78 12.84
CA CYS A 589 -31.75 26.07 14.00
C CYS A 589 -31.73 27.56 14.37
N GLN A 590 -32.27 28.44 13.52
CA GLN A 590 -32.48 29.86 13.86
C GLN A 590 -33.70 30.07 14.76
N TYR A 591 -34.62 29.09 14.83
CA TYR A 591 -35.85 29.18 15.64
C TYR A 591 -35.65 28.68 17.08
N LEU A 592 -34.65 27.84 17.32
CA LEU A 592 -34.39 27.19 18.61
C LEU A 592 -33.50 28.01 19.56
N GLY A 593 -33.30 29.31 19.26
CA GLY A 593 -32.46 30.23 20.03
C GLY A 593 -33.15 30.92 21.22
N GLN A 594 -34.40 30.58 21.50
CA GLN A 594 -35.10 31.00 22.72
C GLN A 594 -35.69 29.73 23.34
N ASP A 595 -34.90 29.05 24.18
CA ASP A 595 -35.24 28.95 25.58
C ASP A 595 -34.14 28.26 26.39
N THR A 596 -34.08 28.75 27.61
CA THR A 596 -33.25 28.49 28.78
C THR A 596 -32.59 27.11 28.95
N ALA A 597 -31.35 27.19 29.46
CA ALA A 597 -30.54 26.15 30.06
C ALA A 597 -31.26 25.31 31.15
N GLU A 598 -30.86 24.05 31.31
CA GLU A 598 -30.06 23.61 32.48
C GLU A 598 -29.66 22.12 32.47
N THR A 599 -28.54 21.89 33.16
CA THR A 599 -27.89 20.66 33.66
C THR A 599 -27.09 19.72 32.75
N ASP A 600 -25.77 19.81 32.99
CA ASP A 600 -24.65 19.06 32.45
C ASP A 600 -24.73 17.54 32.63
N LEU A 601 -24.63 16.85 31.51
CA LEU A 601 -23.92 15.58 31.38
C LEU A 601 -23.12 15.71 30.08
N GLU A 602 -21.79 15.73 30.17
CA GLU A 602 -20.95 15.69 28.98
C GLU A 602 -21.37 14.49 28.11
N PRO A 603 -21.49 14.64 26.78
CA PRO A 603 -21.94 13.55 25.93
C PRO A 603 -21.08 12.31 26.12
N TRP A 604 -21.66 11.11 26.00
CA TRP A 604 -20.93 9.84 26.21
C TRP A 604 -19.66 9.71 25.33
N TYR A 605 -19.60 10.46 24.23
CA TYR A 605 -18.50 10.51 23.29
C TYR A 605 -17.49 11.64 23.54
N PHE A 606 -17.57 12.36 24.65
CA PHE A 606 -16.75 13.53 24.96
C PHE A 606 -15.25 13.27 24.86
N ASP A 607 -14.75 12.19 25.48
CA ASP A 607 -13.32 11.85 25.41
C ASP A 607 -12.85 11.51 23.99
N ILE A 608 -13.71 10.88 23.19
CA ILE A 608 -13.43 10.57 21.77
C ILE A 608 -13.38 11.86 20.96
N LYS A 609 -14.31 12.79 21.21
CA LYS A 609 -14.35 14.10 20.57
C LYS A 609 -13.11 14.92 20.91
N ARG A 610 -12.75 15.01 22.19
CA ARG A 610 -11.56 15.75 22.66
C ARG A 610 -10.27 15.19 22.06
N TYR A 611 -10.15 13.87 21.97
CA TYR A 611 -9.02 13.22 21.31
C TYR A 611 -8.95 13.53 19.80
N LEU A 612 -10.08 13.51 19.09
CA LEU A 612 -10.14 13.82 17.66
C LEU A 612 -9.91 15.32 17.36
N GLU A 613 -10.36 16.22 18.23
CA GLU A 613 -10.21 17.68 18.07
C GLU A 613 -8.82 18.18 18.47
N LYS A 614 -8.33 17.77 19.63
CA LYS A 614 -7.13 18.36 20.27
C LYS A 614 -5.95 17.39 20.40
N GLY A 615 -6.17 16.09 20.16
CA GLY A 615 -5.14 15.07 20.37
C GLY A 615 -4.84 14.77 21.85
N GLU A 616 -5.68 15.23 22.76
CA GLU A 616 -5.48 15.15 24.22
C GLU A 616 -6.13 13.88 24.81
N TYR A 617 -5.44 13.26 25.77
CA TYR A 617 -5.96 12.13 26.54
C TYR A 617 -6.63 12.59 27.84
N PRO A 618 -7.55 11.80 28.43
CA PRO A 618 -8.11 12.09 29.75
C PRO A 618 -7.02 12.16 30.83
N GLU A 619 -7.11 13.16 31.71
CA GLU A 619 -6.17 13.33 32.82
C GLU A 619 -6.20 12.09 33.74
N GLY A 620 -5.02 11.50 33.99
CA GLY A 620 -4.88 10.29 34.80
C GLY A 620 -5.13 8.95 34.07
N ALA A 621 -5.33 8.94 32.75
CA ALA A 621 -5.54 7.72 31.98
C ALA A 621 -4.27 6.85 31.85
N SER A 622 -4.39 5.54 32.08
CA SER A 622 -3.30 4.57 31.89
C SER A 622 -2.90 4.42 30.41
N GLU A 623 -1.69 3.93 30.11
CA GLU A 623 -1.26 3.64 28.73
C GLU A 623 -2.24 2.70 27.98
N ASN A 624 -2.84 1.75 28.69
CA ASN A 624 -3.85 0.85 28.13
C ASN A 624 -5.16 1.59 27.78
N ASN A 625 -5.58 2.56 28.60
CA ASN A 625 -6.76 3.39 28.32
C ASN A 625 -6.51 4.29 27.10
N ASN A 626 -5.32 4.89 27.01
CA ASN A 626 -4.91 5.70 25.86
C ASN A 626 -4.83 4.87 24.57
N ARG A 627 -4.37 3.62 24.66
CA ARG A 627 -4.39 2.67 23.53
C ARG A 627 -5.81 2.30 23.11
N THR A 628 -6.70 2.12 24.07
CA THR A 628 -8.10 1.78 23.81
C THR A 628 -8.86 2.94 23.19
N LEU A 629 -8.66 4.17 23.68
CA LEU A 629 -9.23 5.39 23.12
C LEU A 629 -8.80 5.60 21.66
N ARG A 630 -7.51 5.41 21.35
CA ARG A 630 -6.98 5.46 19.97
C ARG A 630 -7.67 4.47 19.03
N ARG A 631 -7.83 3.22 19.48
CA ARG A 631 -8.52 2.18 18.72
C ARG A 631 -9.99 2.52 18.50
N LEU A 632 -10.67 3.03 19.53
CA LEU A 632 -12.08 3.43 19.45
C LEU A 632 -12.26 4.62 18.50
N ALA A 633 -11.44 5.67 18.63
CA ALA A 633 -11.50 6.87 17.81
C ALA A 633 -11.36 6.59 16.31
N THR A 634 -10.70 5.49 15.92
CA THR A 634 -10.57 5.06 14.51
C THR A 634 -11.93 4.79 13.85
N GLY A 635 -12.93 4.38 14.65
CA GLY A 635 -14.31 4.14 14.21
C GLY A 635 -15.16 5.40 14.13
N TYR A 636 -14.64 6.58 14.48
CA TYR A 636 -15.38 7.84 14.49
C TYR A 636 -14.73 8.87 13.56
N LEU A 637 -15.55 9.82 13.10
CA LEU A 637 -15.16 10.95 12.26
C LEU A 637 -15.78 12.21 12.85
N LEU A 638 -15.01 13.26 12.97
CA LEU A 638 -15.49 14.58 13.35
C LEU A 638 -15.61 15.45 12.08
N SER A 639 -16.78 16.03 11.84
CA SER A 639 -17.00 17.01 10.78
C SER A 639 -17.60 18.28 11.39
N GLY A 640 -16.78 19.33 11.49
CA GLY A 640 -17.12 20.52 12.27
C GLY A 640 -17.31 20.19 13.75
N THR A 641 -18.48 20.52 14.30
CA THR A 641 -18.83 20.22 15.71
C THR A 641 -19.53 18.88 15.91
N THR A 642 -19.87 18.18 14.82
CA THR A 642 -20.72 16.98 14.82
C THR A 642 -19.89 15.71 14.70
N MET A 643 -20.14 14.74 15.58
CA MET A 643 -19.47 13.44 15.56
C MET A 643 -20.29 12.43 14.75
N TYR A 644 -19.58 11.61 13.96
CA TYR A 644 -20.13 10.49 13.20
C TYR A 644 -19.42 9.19 13.56
N LYS A 645 -20.17 8.09 13.67
CA LYS A 645 -19.64 6.73 13.76
C LYS A 645 -19.64 6.09 12.36
N ARG A 646 -18.53 5.46 12.00
CA ARG A 646 -18.42 4.66 10.77
C ARG A 646 -18.99 3.27 11.02
N ASN A 647 -20.01 2.91 10.24
CA ASN A 647 -20.56 1.56 10.25
C ASN A 647 -19.73 0.63 9.32
N ALA A 648 -19.94 -0.69 9.37
CA ALA A 648 -19.16 -1.67 8.62
C ALA A 648 -19.24 -1.51 7.09
N ASP A 649 -20.29 -0.86 6.60
CA ASP A 649 -20.56 -0.47 5.22
C ASP A 649 -20.05 0.96 4.89
N MET A 650 -19.31 1.59 5.80
CA MET A 650 -18.80 2.97 5.71
C MET A 650 -19.88 4.06 5.72
N THR A 651 -21.13 3.73 6.01
CA THR A 651 -22.20 4.72 6.23
C THR A 651 -21.90 5.50 7.51
N LEU A 652 -21.98 6.83 7.44
CA LEU A 652 -21.76 7.72 8.58
C LEU A 652 -23.04 7.86 9.40
N LEU A 653 -22.99 7.43 10.65
CA LEU A 653 -24.09 7.54 11.60
C LEU A 653 -23.82 8.72 12.55
N ARG A 654 -24.71 9.71 12.61
CA ARG A 654 -24.59 10.85 13.53
C ARG A 654 -24.64 10.35 14.98
N CYS A 655 -23.61 10.67 15.75
CA CYS A 655 -23.60 10.40 17.18
C CYS A 655 -24.48 11.44 17.87
N VAL A 656 -25.41 10.97 18.70
CA VAL A 656 -26.38 11.80 19.41
C VAL A 656 -26.13 11.71 20.91
N ASP A 657 -26.44 12.80 21.61
CA ASP A 657 -26.43 12.82 23.08
C ASP A 657 -27.70 12.16 23.65
N GLN A 658 -27.78 12.09 24.99
CA GLN A 658 -28.90 11.40 25.64
C GLN A 658 -30.25 12.08 25.39
N ARG A 659 -30.29 13.43 25.37
CA ARG A 659 -31.54 14.18 25.18
C ARG A 659 -32.04 14.02 23.76
N GLU A 660 -31.13 14.11 22.79
CA GLU A 660 -31.44 13.84 21.38
C GLU A 660 -31.87 12.39 21.16
N ALA A 661 -31.24 11.42 21.84
CA ALA A 661 -31.62 10.01 21.74
C ALA A 661 -33.05 9.74 22.23
N GLU A 662 -33.45 10.33 23.37
CA GLU A 662 -34.81 10.22 23.92
C GLU A 662 -35.85 10.80 22.94
N GLN A 663 -35.59 12.00 22.39
CA GLN A 663 -36.46 12.63 21.39
C GLN A 663 -36.59 11.80 20.11
N ILE A 664 -35.48 11.24 19.60
CA ILE A 664 -35.49 10.39 18.40
C ILE A 664 -36.29 9.10 18.64
N ILE A 665 -36.16 8.50 19.82
CA ILE A 665 -36.93 7.32 20.20
C ILE A 665 -38.43 7.65 20.21
N GLU A 666 -38.82 8.73 20.88
CA GLU A 666 -40.22 9.19 20.94
C GLU A 666 -40.79 9.48 19.56
N GLU A 667 -40.09 10.23 18.71
CA GLU A 667 -40.57 10.58 17.38
C GLU A 667 -40.71 9.36 16.45
N VAL A 668 -39.73 8.45 16.46
CA VAL A 668 -39.76 7.27 15.58
C VAL A 668 -40.76 6.22 16.05
N HIS A 669 -41.03 6.17 17.35
CA HIS A 669 -41.96 5.24 17.96
C HIS A 669 -43.41 5.76 17.99
N GLU A 670 -43.62 7.01 18.40
CA GLU A 670 -44.91 7.61 18.75
C GLU A 670 -45.32 8.77 17.83
N GLY A 671 -44.44 9.23 16.94
CA GLY A 671 -44.72 10.33 16.01
C GLY A 671 -45.84 10.01 15.00
N SER A 672 -46.15 10.94 14.10
CA SER A 672 -47.28 10.85 13.17
C SER A 672 -47.25 9.65 12.21
N PHE A 673 -46.09 8.97 12.09
CA PHE A 673 -45.88 7.72 11.35
C PHE A 673 -45.22 6.63 12.22
N GLY A 674 -45.43 6.69 13.55
CA GLY A 674 -44.92 5.75 14.53
C GLY A 674 -45.49 4.35 14.29
N THR A 675 -44.62 3.35 14.20
CA THR A 675 -45.02 1.97 13.87
C THR A 675 -45.22 1.09 15.11
N HIS A 676 -45.14 1.64 16.31
CA HIS A 676 -45.15 0.93 17.60
C HIS A 676 -44.32 -0.37 17.61
N ALA A 677 -43.14 -0.31 16.99
CA ALA A 677 -42.31 -1.47 16.74
C ALA A 677 -41.61 -1.94 18.02
N ASN A 678 -41.31 -3.25 18.13
CA ASN A 678 -40.53 -3.77 19.26
C ASN A 678 -39.13 -3.13 19.33
N GLY A 679 -38.52 -3.15 20.52
CA GLY A 679 -37.28 -2.40 20.78
C GLY A 679 -36.13 -2.69 19.80
N HIS A 680 -35.99 -3.94 19.34
CA HIS A 680 -34.99 -4.31 18.34
C HIS A 680 -35.30 -3.73 16.95
N ALA A 681 -36.56 -3.79 16.50
CA ALA A 681 -36.98 -3.20 15.25
C ALA A 681 -36.89 -1.67 15.26
N LEU A 682 -37.19 -1.04 16.39
CA LEU A 682 -37.04 0.39 16.62
C LEU A 682 -35.57 0.83 16.51
N ALA A 683 -34.66 0.15 17.21
CA ALA A 683 -33.23 0.43 17.13
C ALA A 683 -32.70 0.30 15.69
N ARG A 684 -33.11 -0.72 14.94
CA ARG A 684 -32.72 -0.87 13.51
C ARG A 684 -33.28 0.24 12.62
N LYS A 685 -34.49 0.73 12.89
CA LYS A 685 -35.10 1.83 12.12
C LYS A 685 -34.31 3.13 12.36
N ILE A 686 -33.94 3.41 13.60
CA ILE A 686 -33.13 4.57 13.98
C ILE A 686 -31.71 4.49 13.37
N LEU A 687 -31.08 3.31 13.40
CA LEU A 687 -29.81 3.06 12.73
C LEU A 687 -29.88 3.33 11.22
N ARG A 688 -30.96 2.89 10.55
CA ARG A 688 -31.18 3.16 9.12
C ARG A 688 -31.44 4.63 8.82
N ALA A 689 -32.03 5.37 9.76
CA ALA A 689 -32.19 6.81 9.67
C ALA A 689 -30.86 7.58 9.87
N GLY A 690 -29.78 6.88 10.24
CA GLY A 690 -28.44 7.44 10.29
C GLY A 690 -28.03 7.97 11.66
N TYR A 691 -28.64 7.51 12.77
CA TYR A 691 -28.27 7.94 14.13
C TYR A 691 -27.59 6.81 14.92
N TYR A 692 -26.78 7.17 15.93
CA TYR A 692 -26.07 6.21 16.79
C TYR A 692 -25.78 6.74 18.21
N TRP A 693 -25.95 5.87 19.21
CA TRP A 693 -25.38 6.01 20.56
C TRP A 693 -25.13 4.62 21.18
N THR A 694 -24.31 4.55 22.24
CA THR A 694 -23.80 3.28 22.78
C THR A 694 -24.85 2.38 23.41
N LYS A 695 -25.90 2.96 24.00
CA LYS A 695 -26.97 2.23 24.71
C LYS A 695 -28.24 2.05 23.87
N MET A 696 -28.21 2.36 22.58
CA MET A 696 -29.38 2.41 21.70
C MET A 696 -30.33 1.21 21.82
N GLU A 697 -29.82 -0.02 21.72
CA GLU A 697 -30.69 -1.21 21.78
C GLU A 697 -31.37 -1.36 23.14
N SER A 698 -30.64 -1.06 24.23
CA SER A 698 -31.17 -1.09 25.59
C SER A 698 -32.21 0.00 25.80
N ASP A 699 -31.93 1.23 25.35
CA ASP A 699 -32.81 2.38 25.55
C ASP A 699 -34.11 2.20 24.75
N CYS A 700 -34.04 1.72 23.51
CA CYS A 700 -35.22 1.38 22.71
C CYS A 700 -36.06 0.27 23.38
N TYR A 701 -35.42 -0.73 23.99
CA TYR A 701 -36.12 -1.80 24.69
C TYR A 701 -36.83 -1.30 25.96
N GLN A 702 -36.14 -0.48 26.76
CA GLN A 702 -36.71 0.12 27.96
C GLN A 702 -37.87 1.07 27.64
N HIS A 703 -37.78 1.85 26.56
CA HIS A 703 -38.84 2.75 26.13
C HIS A 703 -40.12 1.98 25.77
N VAL A 704 -39.99 0.94 24.94
CA VAL A 704 -41.13 0.08 24.55
C VAL A 704 -41.74 -0.62 25.76
N GLN A 705 -40.92 -1.03 26.74
CA GLN A 705 -41.41 -1.64 27.99
C GLN A 705 -42.19 -0.67 28.88
N LYS A 706 -41.78 0.61 28.94
CA LYS A 706 -42.47 1.65 29.71
C LYS A 706 -43.76 2.12 29.03
N TYR A 707 -43.86 1.98 27.71
CA TYR A 707 -44.98 2.52 26.95
C TYR A 707 -46.26 1.69 27.11
N ILE A 708 -47.25 2.27 27.82
CA ILE A 708 -48.47 1.58 28.26
C ILE A 708 -49.25 0.97 27.10
N LYS A 709 -49.42 1.68 25.97
CA LYS A 709 -50.20 1.15 24.84
C LYS A 709 -49.52 -0.07 24.20
N CYS A 710 -48.19 -0.08 24.12
CA CYS A 710 -47.46 -1.26 23.63
C CYS A 710 -47.57 -2.44 24.60
N GLN A 711 -47.70 -2.19 25.90
CA GLN A 711 -47.90 -3.25 26.90
C GLN A 711 -49.35 -3.78 26.90
N ILE A 712 -50.34 -2.94 26.62
CA ILE A 712 -51.76 -3.32 26.48
C ILE A 712 -51.99 -4.17 25.22
N HIS A 713 -51.34 -3.81 24.11
CA HIS A 713 -51.47 -4.50 22.83
C HIS A 713 -50.39 -5.58 22.59
N ALA A 714 -49.58 -5.90 23.60
CA ALA A 714 -48.62 -7.00 23.53
C ALA A 714 -49.34 -8.36 23.58
N ASP A 715 -48.88 -9.32 22.77
CA ASP A 715 -49.40 -10.70 22.77
C ASP A 715 -49.08 -11.40 24.09
N HIS A 716 -49.98 -11.33 25.06
CA HIS A 716 -49.88 -12.07 26.31
C HIS A 716 -50.37 -13.51 26.11
N ILE A 717 -49.44 -14.44 25.92
CA ILE A 717 -49.70 -15.86 25.63
C ILE A 717 -50.53 -16.58 26.74
N ASN A 718 -50.66 -15.98 27.94
CA ASN A 718 -51.27 -16.62 29.12
C ASN A 718 -52.42 -15.85 29.78
N VAL A 719 -53.13 -14.95 29.07
CA VAL A 719 -54.25 -14.18 29.66
C VAL A 719 -55.60 -14.76 29.22
N ALA A 720 -56.55 -14.87 30.17
CA ALA A 720 -57.91 -15.32 29.90
C ALA A 720 -58.61 -14.36 28.90
N PRO A 721 -59.46 -14.86 27.99
CA PRO A 721 -60.04 -14.04 26.93
C PRO A 721 -60.91 -12.91 27.50
N SER A 722 -60.40 -11.68 27.43
CA SER A 722 -61.16 -10.46 27.73
C SER A 722 -61.65 -9.79 26.46
N THR A 723 -62.69 -8.96 26.61
CA THR A 723 -63.42 -8.24 25.55
C THR A 723 -62.50 -7.56 24.53
N LEU A 724 -62.76 -7.86 23.24
CA LEU A 724 -62.08 -7.31 22.07
C LEU A 724 -62.00 -5.78 22.11
N HIS A 725 -60.78 -5.24 22.17
CA HIS A 725 -60.55 -3.83 21.92
C HIS A 725 -60.54 -3.55 20.41
N ASN A 726 -61.02 -2.36 20.04
CA ASN A 726 -61.18 -1.92 18.66
C ASN A 726 -59.80 -1.91 17.95
N MET A 727 -59.68 -2.57 16.79
CA MET A 727 -58.41 -2.78 16.07
C MET A 727 -57.83 -1.53 15.39
N THR A 728 -58.46 -0.38 15.56
CA THR A 728 -57.92 0.89 15.07
C THR A 728 -56.84 1.40 16.02
N SER A 729 -55.66 0.76 15.92
CA SER A 729 -54.35 1.14 16.46
C SER A 729 -54.11 0.96 17.98
N PRO A 730 -52.84 0.80 18.43
CA PRO A 730 -52.34 1.54 19.60
C PRO A 730 -52.45 3.05 19.37
#